data_AF-A0A6P6AX83-F1
#
_entry.id   AF-A0A6P6AX83-F1
#
_cell.length_a   1.000
_cell.length_b   1.000
_cell.length_c   1.000
_cell.angle_alpha   90.00
_cell.angle_beta   90.00
_cell.angle_gamma   90.00
#
_symmetry.space_group_name_H-M   'P 1'
#
loop_
_entity.id
_entity.type
_entity.pdbx_description
1 polymer ?
#
loop_
_entity_poly.entity_id
_entity_poly.type
_entity_poly.pdbx_seq_one_letter_code
_entity_poly.pdbx_strand_id
1 'polypeptide(L)'
;MASSSSSSVVSINRWDSSSSRGRRSIVRVNIPVPAASLPFTRFHLPPSLTPAAVRWKGEVRNRNTIGLAFQNKNNNSIRKKKSEPKARKWNPPVSHSQQFKQWIPYCSHLSRNCYQKTTSFPLTRSAPTFFLDKSCFPLSIHKLNTASGNRICAPCATVGPDEPHAASTTWPDGLLEKQDFDSLYPQLQTTELEGFLSTELPSHPMLHRGQLKNGLRYLILPNKVPPNRFEAHMEVHVGSIDEEDDEQGIAHMIEHVAFLGSKKREKLLGTGARSNAYTDFLHTVFHIHSPTCTKDSDEDLLPLVLDALNEIAFHPKFLSSRVEKERRAILSELQMMNTIEYRVDCQLLQHLHSENKLSKRFPIGLEEQIKKWDADKIRKFHERWYFPANATLYIVGDIDNISETIYQIEAVFEQTGLKNQTASPPTSSAFGAMAKFLVPKLSAGFAGSLSHESSFNSADQSKIVKNERHAVRPPVKHNWSLPGHNTDMKPPQIFQHELLQNFSINMFCKIPVNKVRTFGDLRNVLMKRIFLSSLHFRINTRYKSSNPLFTSVELDHSDSGREGCTVTTLTVTAEPKNWQSAIKVAVQEVRRLKEFGVTKGELTRYMDALLKDSEQLAAMIDNVSSVDNLDFIMESDALGHTVMDQRQGHESLMAVAGTVTLDEVNSIGAQVLEFISDFGKPTAPLPAAVVACVPKKVHVDGIGETEFKITSSEITAAIKSGLEETIEAEPELEVPKELMSPVQLQELRMQRRPSFIPLSPEINVAKVQDKETGITQRRLSNGIPVNYKISKNEARGGVMRLIVGGGRAAETSDAKGAVILGVRTLSESGRVGNFSREQVELFCVNHLINCSLESTEEFISMEFRFTLRDNGMHAAFQLLHMVLEHSVWLEDAFDRARQLYLSYYRSIPKSLERSTAHKLMLAMMNGDERFVEPTPKSLQNLTLKSVKDAVMNQFIGDNMEVSIVGDFSEEEIESCILDYLGTVRASRDAEREHGFSPILFRPSPSDLQFQQALHQIVGVLPLMEKTYWSQLVMFQLLMMHNPILREKMFRRICEESFAAIHFSLV
;
A
#
# COMPACT_ATOMS: atom_id res chain seq x y z
N MET A 1 -16.69 14.76 7.36
CA MET A 1 -15.48 15.44 6.93
C MET A 1 -14.79 14.59 5.88
N ALA A 2 -14.29 15.17 4.78
CA ALA A 2 -13.31 14.52 3.90
C ALA A 2 -11.91 14.92 4.41
N SER A 3 -10.95 14.02 4.55
CA SER A 3 -10.83 12.66 4.02
C SER A 3 -11.32 11.56 4.98
N SER A 4 -11.15 10.33 4.51
CA SER A 4 -11.35 9.03 5.18
C SER A 4 -10.60 8.86 6.51
N SER A 5 -11.20 8.09 7.42
CA SER A 5 -10.52 7.50 8.57
C SER A 5 -11.06 6.09 8.81
N SER A 6 -10.42 5.10 8.19
CA SER A 6 -10.78 3.67 8.20
C SER A 6 -10.28 2.97 9.47
N SER A 7 -10.80 3.36 10.64
CA SER A 7 -10.48 2.69 11.92
C SER A 7 -11.19 1.33 12.02
N SER A 8 -10.60 0.29 11.42
CA SER A 8 -10.97 -1.10 11.71
C SER A 8 -10.33 -1.57 13.02
N VAL A 9 -10.91 -2.61 13.65
CA VAL A 9 -10.27 -3.34 14.76
C VAL A 9 -8.91 -3.88 14.32
N VAL A 10 -7.95 -3.91 15.25
CA VAL A 10 -6.60 -4.51 15.20
C VAL A 10 -6.11 -4.86 13.80
N SER A 11 -5.31 -3.97 13.24
CA SER A 11 -4.56 -4.22 12.02
C SER A 11 -3.07 -3.95 12.26
N ILE A 12 -2.37 -4.96 12.80
CA ILE A 12 -0.96 -5.12 12.42
C ILE A 12 -1.00 -5.42 10.92
N ASN A 13 -0.67 -4.42 10.11
CA ASN A 13 -0.77 -4.38 8.65
C ASN A 13 -2.19 -4.61 8.10
N ARG A 14 -2.93 -3.53 7.76
CA ARG A 14 -4.08 -3.63 6.83
C ARG A 14 -3.59 -3.41 5.40
N TRP A 15 -3.49 -4.48 4.62
CA TRP A 15 -3.44 -4.40 3.16
C TRP A 15 -4.88 -4.47 2.65
N ASP A 16 -5.40 -3.38 2.06
CA ASP A 16 -6.72 -3.40 1.42
C ASP A 16 -6.64 -3.96 -0.01
N SER A 17 -7.66 -4.72 -0.41
CA SER A 17 -7.57 -5.66 -1.52
C SER A 17 -7.74 -5.03 -2.93
N SER A 18 -6.66 -4.57 -3.54
CA SER A 18 -6.59 -4.41 -5.02
C SER A 18 -5.20 -4.69 -5.63
N SER A 19 -4.92 -5.98 -5.86
CA SER A 19 -3.88 -6.51 -6.77
C SER A 19 -2.46 -5.89 -6.74
N SER A 20 -1.90 -5.64 -5.55
CA SER A 20 -0.44 -5.56 -5.28
C SER A 20 -0.20 -5.92 -3.80
N ARG A 21 0.73 -6.80 -3.41
CA ARG A 21 2.22 -6.74 -3.48
C ARG A 21 2.86 -5.72 -2.52
N GLY A 22 3.06 -6.17 -1.27
CA GLY A 22 4.40 -6.24 -0.68
C GLY A 22 5.12 -4.93 -0.39
N ARG A 23 4.48 -3.99 0.33
CA ARG A 23 5.17 -2.80 0.84
C ARG A 23 5.25 -2.76 2.36
N ARG A 24 6.44 -2.39 2.86
CA ARG A 24 6.75 -2.22 4.28
C ARG A 24 6.17 -0.90 4.79
N SER A 25 5.94 -0.83 6.10
CA SER A 25 5.44 0.35 6.80
C SER A 25 6.53 1.42 6.94
N ILE A 26 6.58 2.31 5.95
CA ILE A 26 7.24 3.61 5.99
C ILE A 26 6.12 4.66 6.02
N VAL A 27 6.18 5.69 6.88
CA VAL A 27 5.28 6.84 6.70
C VAL A 27 5.74 7.65 5.50
N ARG A 28 5.10 7.35 4.37
CA ARG A 28 5.07 8.22 3.22
C ARG A 28 4.25 9.45 3.57
N VAL A 29 4.85 10.63 3.56
CA VAL A 29 4.09 11.85 3.24
C VAL A 29 3.53 11.64 1.84
N ASN A 30 2.21 11.43 1.76
CA ASN A 30 1.60 10.61 0.71
C ASN A 30 1.29 11.43 -0.56
N ILE A 31 2.30 12.20 -1.00
CA ILE A 31 2.34 12.84 -2.32
C ILE A 31 2.07 11.78 -3.37
N PRO A 32 1.04 11.93 -4.22
CA PRO A 32 0.79 11.00 -5.31
C PRO A 32 1.92 11.08 -6.33
N VAL A 33 2.86 10.14 -6.29
CA VAL A 33 3.81 9.91 -7.37
C VAL A 33 3.03 9.24 -8.53
N PRO A 34 2.96 9.84 -9.73
CA PRO A 34 2.14 9.28 -10.80
C PRO A 34 2.74 7.98 -11.36
N ALA A 35 2.09 6.85 -11.09
CA ALA A 35 2.18 5.73 -12.04
C ALA A 35 1.43 6.17 -13.31
N ALA A 36 2.11 6.23 -14.46
CA ALA A 36 1.61 6.88 -15.68
C ALA A 36 0.51 6.09 -16.42
N SER A 37 -0.61 5.80 -15.75
CA SER A 37 -1.82 5.19 -16.30
C SER A 37 -2.93 6.22 -16.52
N LEU A 38 -2.66 7.17 -17.43
CA LEU A 38 -3.56 8.26 -17.80
C LEU A 38 -4.95 7.78 -18.27
N PRO A 39 -5.98 8.59 -17.95
CA PRO A 39 -6.88 9.12 -18.97
C PRO A 39 -6.74 10.65 -19.08
N PHE A 40 -6.69 11.20 -20.31
CA PHE A 40 -6.47 12.63 -20.60
C PHE A 40 -7.73 13.38 -21.03
N THR A 41 -7.91 14.62 -20.53
CA THR A 41 -8.30 15.88 -21.23
C THR A 41 -8.21 17.04 -20.20
N ARG A 42 -7.62 18.24 -20.40
CA ARG A 42 -7.54 19.24 -21.52
C ARG A 42 -8.87 19.95 -21.84
N PHE A 43 -8.98 21.27 -22.08
CA PHE A 43 -8.11 22.48 -21.91
C PHE A 43 -8.99 23.75 -22.16
N HIS A 44 -8.60 24.98 -21.75
CA HIS A 44 -8.59 26.21 -22.59
C HIS A 44 -8.09 27.51 -21.89
N LEU A 45 -8.20 28.68 -22.56
CA LEU A 45 -7.42 29.93 -22.38
C LEU A 45 -8.22 31.11 -21.74
N PRO A 46 -7.55 32.19 -21.28
CA PRO A 46 -8.16 33.29 -20.50
C PRO A 46 -8.24 34.64 -21.32
N PRO A 47 -8.40 35.86 -20.74
CA PRO A 47 -9.73 36.51 -20.71
C PRO A 47 -9.76 38.01 -21.15
N SER A 48 -10.97 38.58 -21.28
CA SER A 48 -11.13 40.05 -21.36
C SER A 48 -12.48 40.59 -20.84
N LEU A 49 -12.40 41.61 -19.98
CA LEU A 49 -13.35 42.73 -19.78
C LEU A 49 -14.84 42.47 -19.41
N THR A 50 -15.07 42.37 -18.09
CA THR A 50 -16.02 43.20 -17.27
C THR A 50 -17.55 43.22 -17.54
N PRO A 51 -18.39 43.56 -16.54
CA PRO A 51 -19.77 43.05 -16.47
C PRO A 51 -20.90 44.09 -16.66
N ALA A 52 -22.11 43.57 -16.90
CA ALA A 52 -23.37 44.24 -16.60
C ALA A 52 -24.38 43.24 -16.01
N ALA A 53 -25.23 43.68 -15.08
CA ALA A 53 -26.26 42.86 -14.45
C ALA A 53 -27.66 43.19 -15.03
N VAL A 54 -28.62 42.27 -14.86
CA VAL A 54 -30.00 42.60 -14.45
C VAL A 54 -30.71 41.35 -13.92
N ARG A 55 -31.84 41.56 -13.23
CA ARG A 55 -32.56 40.66 -12.30
C ARG A 55 -33.93 40.27 -12.89
N TRP A 56 -34.68 39.41 -12.18
CA TRP A 56 -36.09 38.96 -12.40
C TRP A 56 -36.26 37.67 -13.23
N LYS A 57 -37.38 36.91 -13.15
CA LYS A 57 -38.34 36.48 -12.09
C LYS A 57 -39.54 35.82 -12.81
N GLY A 58 -40.18 34.81 -12.20
CA GLY A 58 -41.36 34.09 -12.75
C GLY A 58 -40.95 32.76 -13.40
N GLU A 59 -41.42 31.59 -12.97
CA GLU A 59 -42.81 31.08 -12.95
C GLU A 59 -43.37 30.85 -14.37
N VAL A 60 -43.26 29.63 -14.92
CA VAL A 60 -44.07 28.42 -14.66
C VAL A 60 -45.46 28.47 -15.31
N ARG A 61 -45.62 27.79 -16.48
CA ARG A 61 -46.70 26.80 -16.70
C ARG A 61 -46.62 25.99 -18.01
N ASN A 62 -46.88 24.69 -17.84
CA ASN A 62 -47.29 23.67 -18.81
C ASN A 62 -48.26 24.16 -19.92
N ARG A 63 -48.10 23.66 -21.16
CA ARG A 63 -48.95 22.56 -21.71
C ARG A 63 -48.63 22.13 -23.16
N ASN A 64 -48.27 20.85 -23.29
CA ASN A 64 -48.73 19.84 -24.27
C ASN A 64 -49.51 20.21 -25.57
N THR A 65 -48.95 19.67 -26.68
CA THR A 65 -49.58 18.84 -27.75
C THR A 65 -50.43 19.40 -28.90
N ILE A 66 -50.14 18.85 -30.11
CA ILE A 66 -50.97 18.68 -31.34
C ILE A 66 -51.29 19.97 -32.14
N GLY A 67 -51.19 20.03 -33.48
CA GLY A 67 -50.68 19.06 -34.48
C GLY A 67 -51.19 19.33 -35.92
N LEU A 68 -50.87 18.43 -36.87
CA LEU A 68 -51.44 18.26 -38.25
C LEU A 68 -51.09 19.27 -39.39
N ALA A 69 -51.30 18.77 -40.63
CA ALA A 69 -51.66 19.47 -41.90
C ALA A 69 -50.62 19.68 -43.06
N PHE A 70 -50.53 18.67 -43.94
CA PHE A 70 -50.85 18.68 -45.40
C PHE A 70 -50.24 19.68 -46.45
N GLN A 71 -49.86 19.08 -47.60
CA GLN A 71 -49.97 19.53 -49.02
C GLN A 71 -49.15 20.71 -49.63
N ASN A 72 -47.95 20.38 -50.08
CA ASN A 72 -47.54 20.25 -51.51
C ASN A 72 -48.28 21.05 -52.62
N LYS A 73 -47.55 21.85 -53.42
CA LYS A 73 -47.77 22.04 -54.89
C LYS A 73 -46.60 22.76 -55.62
N ASN A 74 -46.09 22.15 -56.71
CA ASN A 74 -45.75 22.67 -58.07
C ASN A 74 -44.98 24.02 -58.26
N ASN A 75 -44.17 24.27 -59.32
CA ASN A 75 -43.94 23.53 -60.58
C ASN A 75 -42.65 23.93 -61.34
N ASN A 76 -42.30 23.15 -62.39
CA ASN A 76 -41.57 23.52 -63.63
C ASN A 76 -40.05 23.87 -63.60
N SER A 77 -39.23 23.60 -64.65
CA SER A 77 -39.38 22.71 -65.84
C SER A 77 -38.12 22.62 -66.73
N ILE A 78 -37.96 21.50 -67.50
CA ILE A 78 -37.26 21.39 -68.82
C ILE A 78 -35.70 21.46 -68.75
N ARG A 79 -34.86 20.73 -69.52
CA ARG A 79 -34.98 20.26 -70.94
C ARG A 79 -34.89 18.73 -71.19
N LYS A 80 -34.03 18.22 -72.10
CA LYS A 80 -34.26 16.91 -72.79
C LYS A 80 -33.06 16.31 -73.59
N LYS A 81 -32.90 14.97 -73.53
CA LYS A 81 -32.19 14.01 -74.44
C LYS A 81 -30.63 13.96 -74.47
N LYS A 82 -29.96 12.98 -75.12
CA LYS A 82 -30.01 11.47 -75.14
C LYS A 82 -29.10 10.88 -76.27
N SER A 83 -28.11 10.02 -75.96
CA SER A 83 -27.60 8.93 -76.85
C SER A 83 -26.55 8.03 -76.15
N GLU A 84 -26.39 6.80 -76.63
CA GLU A 84 -25.57 5.69 -76.09
C GLU A 84 -24.46 5.33 -77.14
N PRO A 85 -23.74 4.16 -77.17
CA PRO A 85 -23.60 3.07 -76.18
C PRO A 85 -22.16 2.49 -76.00
N LYS A 86 -21.95 1.66 -74.96
CA LYS A 86 -21.39 0.28 -75.06
C LYS A 86 -21.26 -0.47 -73.71
N ALA A 87 -21.27 -1.80 -73.82
CA ALA A 87 -21.30 -2.88 -72.82
C ALA A 87 -20.23 -2.84 -71.70
N ARG A 88 -20.29 -3.63 -70.60
CA ARG A 88 -20.96 -4.93 -70.28
C ARG A 88 -21.59 -4.88 -68.86
N LYS A 89 -22.85 -5.29 -68.64
CA LYS A 89 -23.36 -6.64 -68.26
C LYS A 89 -22.79 -7.23 -66.95
N TRP A 90 -23.57 -7.82 -66.03
CA TRP A 90 -25.01 -7.74 -65.63
C TRP A 90 -25.25 -8.73 -64.45
N ASN A 91 -26.20 -8.44 -63.54
CA ASN A 91 -26.88 -9.43 -62.67
C ASN A 91 -28.27 -9.76 -63.29
N PRO A 92 -29.08 -10.74 -62.82
CA PRO A 92 -28.91 -11.85 -61.88
C PRO A 92 -28.97 -13.22 -62.68
N PRO A 93 -29.46 -14.41 -62.23
CA PRO A 93 -29.97 -14.90 -60.93
C PRO A 93 -29.44 -16.31 -60.50
N VAL A 94 -30.21 -17.04 -59.68
CA VAL A 94 -30.00 -18.42 -59.18
C VAL A 94 -30.05 -19.48 -60.30
N SER A 95 -29.17 -20.49 -60.23
CA SER A 95 -29.37 -21.82 -60.83
C SER A 95 -28.59 -22.92 -60.07
N HIS A 96 -28.80 -24.18 -60.42
CA HIS A 96 -28.41 -25.36 -59.62
C HIS A 96 -27.43 -26.31 -60.35
N SER A 97 -26.53 -26.91 -59.57
CA SER A 97 -26.09 -28.33 -59.65
C SER A 97 -25.10 -28.81 -60.73
N GLN A 98 -24.61 -30.03 -60.46
CA GLN A 98 -23.71 -30.92 -61.23
C GLN A 98 -22.22 -30.57 -61.16
N GLN A 99 -21.31 -31.53 -60.95
CA GLN A 99 -21.46 -32.99 -60.82
C GLN A 99 -21.78 -33.38 -59.33
N PHE A 100 -22.69 -34.29 -58.93
CA PHE A 100 -23.04 -35.68 -59.34
C PHE A 100 -21.92 -36.72 -58.99
N LYS A 101 -22.20 -37.88 -58.37
CA LYS A 101 -23.49 -38.59 -58.19
C LYS A 101 -23.50 -39.66 -57.05
N GLN A 102 -24.45 -39.55 -56.10
CA GLN A 102 -25.15 -40.64 -55.35
C GLN A 102 -24.30 -41.63 -54.47
N TRP A 103 -24.85 -42.38 -53.50
CA TRP A 103 -26.25 -42.64 -53.08
C TRP A 103 -26.40 -42.82 -51.54
N ILE A 104 -27.64 -42.97 -51.05
CA ILE A 104 -27.99 -43.29 -49.65
C ILE A 104 -28.37 -44.80 -49.56
N PRO A 105 -28.30 -45.46 -48.39
CA PRO A 105 -29.57 -45.88 -47.78
C PRO A 105 -29.62 -45.85 -46.23
N TYR A 106 -30.71 -46.39 -45.69
CA TYR A 106 -31.21 -46.40 -44.31
C TYR A 106 -30.54 -47.40 -43.34
N CYS A 107 -31.01 -47.33 -42.09
CA CYS A 107 -31.10 -48.40 -41.07
C CYS A 107 -29.97 -48.63 -40.05
N SER A 108 -30.43 -48.89 -38.83
CA SER A 108 -29.74 -49.47 -37.67
C SER A 108 -29.68 -51.00 -37.72
N HIS A 109 -28.63 -51.64 -37.17
CA HIS A 109 -28.75 -52.69 -36.13
C HIS A 109 -27.40 -53.36 -35.73
N LEU A 110 -27.33 -53.74 -34.44
CA LEU A 110 -26.74 -54.97 -33.87
C LEU A 110 -25.43 -55.59 -34.43
N SER A 111 -24.34 -55.34 -33.69
CA SER A 111 -23.62 -56.33 -32.84
C SER A 111 -22.87 -57.57 -33.39
N ARG A 112 -21.77 -57.85 -32.67
CA ARG A 112 -21.23 -59.17 -32.22
C ARG A 112 -20.29 -60.00 -33.10
N ASN A 113 -19.25 -60.51 -32.40
CA ASN A 113 -18.53 -61.78 -32.59
C ASN A 113 -17.56 -61.91 -33.79
N CYS A 114 -16.43 -62.64 -33.71
CA CYS A 114 -15.71 -63.25 -32.57
C CYS A 114 -14.30 -63.76 -32.96
N TYR A 115 -13.34 -63.75 -32.02
CA TYR A 115 -12.18 -64.67 -31.90
C TYR A 115 -11.13 -64.70 -33.06
N GLN A 116 -9.88 -65.20 -32.92
CA GLN A 116 -9.16 -65.89 -31.81
C GLN A 116 -7.61 -65.74 -31.89
N LYS A 117 -6.90 -66.29 -30.88
CA LYS A 117 -5.44 -66.62 -30.77
C LYS A 117 -4.51 -65.44 -30.39
N THR A 118 -3.90 -65.36 -29.19
CA THR A 118 -2.90 -66.20 -28.44
C THR A 118 -1.47 -66.08 -28.99
N THR A 119 -0.35 -66.00 -28.23
CA THR A 119 0.05 -66.38 -26.84
C THR A 119 1.14 -65.43 -26.26
N SER A 120 1.65 -65.48 -25.00
CA SER A 120 1.02 -65.67 -23.66
C SER A 120 2.04 -65.64 -22.46
N PHE A 121 1.90 -64.70 -21.50
CA PHE A 121 2.33 -64.80 -20.06
C PHE A 121 3.85 -64.91 -19.71
N PRO A 122 4.32 -64.85 -18.42
CA PRO A 122 3.59 -64.84 -17.12
C PRO A 122 3.97 -63.75 -16.07
N LEU A 123 3.31 -63.81 -14.90
CA LEU A 123 3.58 -63.03 -13.67
C LEU A 123 4.71 -63.65 -12.83
N THR A 124 5.20 -62.92 -11.81
CA THR A 124 5.66 -63.49 -10.52
C THR A 124 5.30 -62.61 -9.32
N ARG A 125 5.29 -63.19 -8.10
CA ARG A 125 5.02 -62.53 -6.80
C ARG A 125 6.33 -62.29 -6.04
N SER A 126 6.35 -61.37 -5.07
CA SER A 126 6.74 -61.69 -3.66
C SER A 126 6.78 -60.47 -2.72
N ALA A 127 6.71 -60.78 -1.42
CA ALA A 127 7.15 -60.06 -0.23
C ALA A 127 7.36 -61.12 0.89
N PRO A 128 8.01 -60.89 2.05
CA PRO A 128 8.66 -59.66 2.56
C PRO A 128 10.11 -59.95 3.10
N THR A 129 10.51 -59.32 4.22
CA THR A 129 11.60 -59.66 5.20
C THR A 129 13.06 -59.14 5.02
N PHE A 130 13.40 -58.12 5.86
CA PHE A 130 14.40 -58.10 6.96
C PHE A 130 15.94 -58.30 6.78
N PHE A 131 16.67 -57.71 7.76
CA PHE A 131 18.09 -57.88 8.21
C PHE A 131 19.25 -57.05 7.60
N LEU A 132 19.60 -55.98 8.34
CA LEU A 132 20.92 -55.61 8.92
C LEU A 132 22.23 -55.45 8.08
N ASP A 133 22.76 -54.21 8.15
CA ASP A 133 24.04 -53.84 8.81
C ASP A 133 25.39 -53.81 8.03
N LYS A 134 26.30 -52.98 8.57
CA LYS A 134 27.78 -52.89 8.41
C LYS A 134 28.45 -52.09 7.28
N SER A 135 28.55 -50.79 7.56
CA SER A 135 29.84 -50.10 7.90
C SER A 135 30.75 -49.43 6.85
N CYS A 136 31.51 -48.45 7.36
CA CYS A 136 32.78 -47.87 6.87
C CYS A 136 32.82 -46.93 5.64
N PHE A 137 32.85 -45.62 5.92
CA PHE A 137 34.02 -44.72 5.77
C PHE A 137 35.20 -45.14 4.84
N PRO A 138 35.86 -44.20 4.12
CA PRO A 138 36.43 -42.99 4.77
C PRO A 138 36.43 -41.64 4.01
N LEU A 139 36.66 -40.58 4.80
CA LEU A 139 37.17 -39.28 4.35
C LEU A 139 38.69 -39.33 4.11
N SER A 140 39.20 -38.46 3.26
CA SER A 140 40.63 -38.11 3.22
C SER A 140 40.87 -36.73 3.83
N ILE A 141 41.94 -36.57 4.62
CA ILE A 141 42.24 -35.35 5.39
C ILE A 141 43.74 -35.04 5.32
N HIS A 142 44.08 -33.79 4.98
CA HIS A 142 45.28 -33.11 5.50
C HIS A 142 44.77 -31.98 6.44
N LYS A 143 45.00 -31.93 7.77
CA LYS A 143 46.19 -32.07 8.65
C LYS A 143 47.24 -30.96 8.40
N LEU A 144 47.69 -30.15 9.38
CA LEU A 144 47.34 -29.93 10.82
C LEU A 144 47.35 -28.40 11.11
N ASN A 145 47.26 -27.78 12.31
CA ASN A 145 47.33 -28.07 13.76
C ASN A 145 46.31 -27.12 14.46
N THR A 146 45.40 -27.49 15.37
CA THR A 146 45.49 -27.96 16.79
C THR A 146 45.85 -26.93 17.87
N ALA A 147 44.81 -26.45 18.59
CA ALA A 147 44.83 -26.22 20.04
C ALA A 147 43.40 -26.47 20.61
N SER A 148 43.29 -27.14 21.77
CA SER A 148 42.06 -27.40 22.54
C SER A 148 41.75 -26.24 23.51
N GLY A 149 40.59 -26.06 24.16
CA GLY A 149 39.33 -26.81 24.35
C GLY A 149 38.50 -26.02 25.40
N ASN A 150 37.21 -26.21 25.71
CA ASN A 150 36.30 -27.35 25.59
C ASN A 150 34.86 -26.88 25.25
N ARG A 151 33.97 -27.82 24.89
CA ARG A 151 32.50 -27.61 24.94
C ARG A 151 31.91 -28.34 26.15
N ILE A 152 30.84 -27.79 26.73
CA ILE A 152 30.00 -28.47 27.71
C ILE A 152 28.72 -28.95 27.01
N CYS A 153 28.31 -30.20 27.25
CA CYS A 153 27.02 -30.71 26.79
C CYS A 153 25.98 -30.62 27.92
N ALA A 154 24.76 -30.19 27.58
CA ALA A 154 23.58 -30.40 28.42
C ALA A 154 22.90 -31.73 28.04
N PRO A 155 22.40 -32.53 29.00
CA PRO A 155 21.75 -33.80 28.72
C PRO A 155 20.25 -33.65 28.42
N CYS A 156 19.74 -34.40 27.44
CA CYS A 156 18.30 -34.65 27.31
C CYS A 156 17.86 -35.79 28.25
N ALA A 157 16.66 -35.68 28.82
CA ALA A 157 15.99 -36.74 29.56
C ALA A 157 14.69 -37.18 28.84
N THR A 158 14.27 -38.43 29.07
CA THR A 158 13.19 -39.10 28.31
C THR A 158 11.85 -39.14 29.05
N VAL A 159 10.76 -39.31 28.29
CA VAL A 159 9.36 -39.31 28.76
C VAL A 159 8.99 -40.57 29.55
N GLY A 160 8.15 -40.39 30.59
CA GLY A 160 7.38 -41.42 31.30
C GLY A 160 6.04 -40.81 31.80
N PRO A 161 4.97 -41.60 32.03
CA PRO A 161 3.59 -41.09 32.03
C PRO A 161 2.96 -40.84 33.42
N ASP A 162 1.67 -40.47 33.36
CA ASP A 162 0.61 -40.43 34.38
C ASP A 162 0.35 -39.10 35.14
N GLU A 163 -0.86 -38.59 34.93
CA GLU A 163 -1.59 -37.55 35.68
C GLU A 163 -2.31 -38.16 36.92
N PRO A 164 -3.01 -37.42 37.84
CA PRO A 164 -3.49 -36.02 37.76
C PRO A 164 -3.40 -35.15 39.06
N HIS A 165 -3.91 -33.91 38.93
CA HIS A 165 -4.51 -33.03 39.97
C HIS A 165 -3.65 -32.09 40.87
N ALA A 166 -3.91 -30.78 40.66
CA ALA A 166 -4.29 -29.77 41.66
C ALA A 166 -3.27 -29.01 42.55
N ALA A 167 -3.40 -27.68 42.46
CA ALA A 167 -3.39 -26.68 43.56
C ALA A 167 -2.07 -26.19 44.23
N SER A 168 -1.61 -25.03 43.71
CA SER A 168 -1.51 -23.76 44.46
C SER A 168 -0.27 -23.41 45.33
N THR A 169 -0.25 -22.12 45.71
CA THR A 169 0.52 -21.42 46.76
C THR A 169 2.02 -21.14 46.62
N THR A 170 2.32 -19.83 46.54
CA THR A 170 3.39 -19.07 47.23
C THR A 170 4.86 -19.53 47.17
N TRP A 171 5.70 -18.67 46.61
CA TRP A 171 7.13 -18.59 46.95
C TRP A 171 7.31 -17.94 48.33
N PRO A 172 8.21 -18.44 49.20
CA PRO A 172 8.47 -17.83 50.51
C PRO A 172 9.62 -16.81 50.49
N ASP A 173 9.40 -15.64 51.10
CA ASP A 173 10.49 -14.76 51.55
C ASP A 173 11.20 -15.38 52.78
N GLY A 174 12.53 -15.33 52.82
CA GLY A 174 13.28 -16.04 53.88
C GLY A 174 14.79 -15.80 53.97
N LEU A 175 15.18 -14.60 54.42
CA LEU A 175 16.45 -14.30 55.13
C LEU A 175 17.81 -14.74 54.53
N LEU A 176 18.50 -13.73 53.97
CA LEU A 176 19.92 -13.41 54.21
C LEU A 176 20.89 -14.52 54.63
N GLU A 177 21.87 -14.79 53.76
CA GLU A 177 23.27 -14.70 54.20
C GLU A 177 24.09 -13.91 53.16
N LYS A 178 24.80 -12.86 53.60
CA LYS A 178 25.76 -12.14 52.76
C LYS A 178 27.10 -12.87 52.81
N GLN A 179 27.62 -13.26 51.66
CA GLN A 179 29.05 -13.52 51.49
C GLN A 179 29.53 -12.76 50.24
N ASP A 180 30.53 -11.90 50.43
CA ASP A 180 30.95 -10.93 49.41
C ASP A 180 31.75 -11.61 48.29
N PHE A 181 31.14 -11.74 47.11
CA PHE A 181 31.79 -12.25 45.89
C PHE A 181 31.54 -11.35 44.66
N ASP A 182 31.29 -10.06 44.90
CA ASP A 182 30.98 -9.07 43.88
C ASP A 182 32.19 -8.14 43.63
N SER A 183 32.65 -8.06 42.38
CA SER A 183 33.65 -7.07 41.87
C SER A 183 34.21 -7.40 40.48
N LEU A 184 34.29 -8.68 40.06
CA LEU A 184 35.04 -9.09 38.86
C LEU A 184 34.25 -9.81 37.76
N TYR A 185 33.03 -10.28 38.03
CA TYR A 185 32.23 -11.04 37.04
C TYR A 185 31.35 -10.21 36.08
N PRO A 186 30.74 -9.06 36.46
CA PRO A 186 29.91 -8.29 35.54
C PRO A 186 30.67 -7.78 34.30
N GLN A 187 31.91 -7.32 34.49
CA GLN A 187 32.70 -6.65 33.46
C GLN A 187 32.99 -7.55 32.25
N LEU A 188 33.25 -8.85 32.48
CA LEU A 188 33.50 -9.81 31.41
C LEU A 188 32.28 -9.99 30.49
N GLN A 189 31.08 -10.12 31.09
CA GLN A 189 29.84 -10.25 30.32
C GLN A 189 29.50 -8.97 29.55
N THR A 190 29.76 -7.79 30.12
CA THR A 190 29.59 -6.51 29.41
C THR A 190 30.52 -6.42 28.20
N THR A 191 31.80 -6.76 28.33
CA THR A 191 32.76 -6.71 27.20
C THR A 191 32.44 -7.74 26.11
N GLU A 192 31.98 -8.94 26.47
CA GLU A 192 31.52 -9.94 25.47
C GLU A 192 30.27 -9.46 24.73
N LEU A 193 29.31 -8.84 25.44
CA LEU A 193 28.12 -8.24 24.84
C LEU A 193 28.45 -7.05 23.93
N GLU A 194 29.30 -6.12 24.36
CA GLU A 194 29.78 -5.00 23.53
C GLU A 194 30.48 -5.50 22.26
N GLY A 195 31.30 -6.54 22.37
CA GLY A 195 31.93 -7.22 21.22
C GLY A 195 30.89 -7.77 20.24
N PHE A 196 29.89 -8.51 20.72
CA PHE A 196 28.78 -9.00 19.89
C PHE A 196 28.01 -7.86 19.22
N LEU A 197 27.60 -6.84 19.98
CA LEU A 197 26.84 -5.71 19.44
C LEU A 197 27.62 -4.86 18.44
N SER A 198 28.95 -4.81 18.54
CA SER A 198 29.82 -4.16 17.55
C SER A 198 30.03 -4.94 16.24
N THR A 199 29.65 -6.22 16.22
CA THR A 199 29.81 -7.10 15.04
C THR A 199 28.90 -6.65 13.90
N GLU A 200 29.40 -6.72 12.65
CA GLU A 200 28.61 -6.40 11.45
C GLU A 200 27.52 -7.46 11.18
N LEU A 201 26.36 -6.99 10.69
CA LEU A 201 25.26 -7.84 10.25
C LEU A 201 25.63 -8.61 8.97
N PRO A 202 25.10 -9.83 8.76
CA PRO A 202 25.34 -10.59 7.54
C PRO A 202 24.76 -9.87 6.32
N SER A 203 25.44 -9.95 5.17
CA SER A 203 24.93 -9.43 3.91
C SER A 203 24.17 -10.49 3.11
N HIS A 204 23.12 -10.07 2.41
CA HIS A 204 22.27 -10.91 1.54
C HIS A 204 23.11 -11.75 0.56
N PRO A 205 23.04 -13.10 0.61
CA PRO A 205 24.06 -13.97 0.00
C PRO A 205 24.01 -13.99 -1.54
N MET A 206 22.84 -13.75 -2.14
CA MET A 206 22.64 -13.70 -3.59
C MET A 206 22.61 -12.26 -4.17
N LEU A 207 23.02 -11.24 -3.40
CA LEU A 207 22.98 -9.85 -3.85
C LEU A 207 24.34 -9.40 -4.40
N HIS A 208 24.49 -9.47 -5.71
CA HIS A 208 25.71 -9.08 -6.40
C HIS A 208 25.74 -7.57 -6.60
N ARG A 209 26.88 -6.94 -6.27
CA ARG A 209 27.13 -5.50 -6.44
C ARG A 209 28.37 -5.30 -7.30
N GLY A 210 28.38 -4.29 -8.17
CA GLY A 210 29.54 -3.96 -8.99
C GLY A 210 29.51 -2.53 -9.53
N GLN A 211 30.59 -2.15 -10.23
CA GLN A 211 30.74 -0.83 -10.84
C GLN A 211 31.53 -0.91 -12.16
N LEU A 212 31.03 -0.25 -13.19
CA LEU A 212 31.68 -0.18 -14.51
C LEU A 212 32.84 0.85 -14.55
N LYS A 213 33.72 0.74 -15.55
CA LYS A 213 34.86 1.67 -15.75
C LYS A 213 34.46 3.13 -16.00
N ASN A 214 33.19 3.40 -16.34
CA ASN A 214 32.61 4.75 -16.47
C ASN A 214 31.86 5.23 -15.20
N GLY A 215 31.94 4.46 -14.11
CA GLY A 215 31.38 4.79 -12.79
C GLY A 215 29.97 4.26 -12.52
N LEU A 216 29.26 3.72 -13.52
CA LEU A 216 27.90 3.18 -13.31
C LEU A 216 27.91 2.07 -12.26
N ARG A 217 27.15 2.24 -11.18
CA ARG A 217 26.91 1.19 -10.17
C ARG A 217 25.84 0.24 -10.66
N TYR A 218 25.94 -1.03 -10.31
CA TYR A 218 24.86 -2.00 -10.54
C TYR A 218 24.67 -2.97 -9.37
N LEU A 219 23.43 -3.40 -9.18
CA LEU A 219 23.01 -4.40 -8.20
C LEU A 219 22.14 -5.46 -8.90
N ILE A 220 22.43 -6.74 -8.68
CA ILE A 220 21.69 -7.87 -9.26
C ILE A 220 21.27 -8.82 -8.15
N LEU A 221 19.98 -9.19 -8.11
CA LEU A 221 19.44 -10.25 -7.25
C LEU A 221 18.61 -11.25 -8.08
N PRO A 222 19.04 -12.51 -8.19
CA PRO A 222 18.18 -13.59 -8.67
C PRO A 222 16.97 -13.79 -7.75
N ASN A 223 15.75 -13.77 -8.31
CA ASN A 223 14.50 -14.06 -7.61
C ASN A 223 13.42 -14.58 -8.57
N LYS A 224 12.94 -15.81 -8.36
CA LYS A 224 12.07 -16.52 -9.31
C LYS A 224 10.56 -16.19 -9.20
N VAL A 225 10.21 -15.08 -8.55
CA VAL A 225 8.80 -14.71 -8.26
C VAL A 225 8.47 -13.30 -8.80
N PRO A 226 7.68 -13.16 -9.88
CA PRO A 226 7.04 -14.22 -10.67
C PRO A 226 8.03 -14.88 -11.64
N PRO A 227 7.82 -16.15 -12.03
CA PRO A 227 8.72 -16.86 -12.92
C PRO A 227 8.72 -16.29 -14.34
N ASN A 228 9.83 -16.47 -15.05
CA ASN A 228 10.11 -15.94 -16.38
C ASN A 228 9.96 -14.42 -16.49
N ARG A 229 10.28 -13.68 -15.42
CA ARG A 229 10.19 -12.21 -15.35
C ARG A 229 11.32 -11.57 -14.55
N PHE A 230 11.66 -10.35 -14.93
CA PHE A 230 12.60 -9.50 -14.20
C PHE A 230 12.17 -8.03 -14.21
N GLU A 231 12.60 -7.34 -13.17
CA GLU A 231 12.39 -5.91 -12.94
C GLU A 231 13.75 -5.21 -13.10
N ALA A 232 13.85 -4.21 -13.99
CA ALA A 232 15.08 -3.44 -14.21
C ALA A 232 14.82 -1.95 -13.98
N HIS A 233 15.48 -1.37 -12.97
CA HIS A 233 15.35 0.03 -12.55
C HIS A 233 16.68 0.78 -12.79
N MET A 234 16.65 1.84 -13.60
CA MET A 234 17.73 2.81 -13.73
C MET A 234 17.42 4.03 -12.87
N GLU A 235 18.06 4.12 -11.71
CA GLU A 235 18.03 5.29 -10.84
C GLU A 235 19.13 6.27 -11.26
N VAL A 236 18.76 7.51 -11.55
CA VAL A 236 19.70 8.63 -11.73
C VAL A 236 19.64 9.49 -10.48
N HIS A 237 20.80 9.76 -9.86
CA HIS A 237 20.96 10.50 -8.61
C HIS A 237 20.83 12.02 -8.84
N VAL A 238 19.66 12.42 -9.32
CA VAL A 238 19.24 13.80 -9.52
C VAL A 238 17.73 13.90 -9.31
N GLY A 239 17.28 14.85 -8.50
CA GLY A 239 15.87 15.13 -8.29
C GLY A 239 15.57 16.62 -8.31
N SER A 240 14.37 17.00 -7.91
CA SER A 240 13.94 18.41 -7.91
C SER A 240 14.75 19.32 -6.98
N ILE A 241 15.41 18.76 -5.97
CA ILE A 241 16.31 19.49 -5.06
C ILE A 241 17.55 20.08 -5.77
N ASP A 242 17.98 19.46 -6.86
CA ASP A 242 19.17 19.77 -7.65
C ASP A 242 18.91 20.84 -8.73
N GLU A 243 17.67 21.34 -8.78
CA GLU A 243 17.21 22.43 -9.62
C GLU A 243 17.68 23.78 -9.07
N GLU A 244 18.11 24.67 -9.97
CA GLU A 244 18.27 26.09 -9.66
C GLU A 244 16.92 26.82 -9.56
N ASP A 245 16.93 28.08 -9.10
CA ASP A 245 15.69 28.78 -8.76
C ASP A 245 14.76 29.08 -9.95
N ASP A 246 15.28 29.00 -11.18
CA ASP A 246 14.54 29.13 -12.45
C ASP A 246 14.37 27.78 -13.19
N GLU A 247 14.58 26.66 -12.50
CA GLU A 247 14.51 25.27 -12.99
C GLU A 247 13.43 24.41 -12.29
N GLN A 248 12.51 25.00 -11.51
CA GLN A 248 11.61 24.27 -10.60
C GLN A 248 10.58 23.39 -11.35
N GLY A 249 10.82 22.07 -11.35
CA GLY A 249 10.08 21.04 -12.11
C GLY A 249 10.77 20.56 -13.41
N ILE A 250 12.01 20.98 -13.69
CA ILE A 250 12.72 20.57 -14.90
C ILE A 250 13.21 19.12 -14.82
N ALA A 251 13.45 18.57 -13.63
CA ALA A 251 13.77 17.16 -13.44
C ALA A 251 12.61 16.27 -13.94
N HIS A 252 11.39 16.59 -13.50
CA HIS A 252 10.16 15.91 -13.93
C HIS A 252 9.84 16.14 -15.42
N MET A 253 10.12 17.34 -15.95
CA MET A 253 10.06 17.60 -17.40
C MET A 253 11.00 16.68 -18.20
N ILE A 254 12.20 16.42 -17.70
CA ILE A 254 13.18 15.56 -18.37
C ILE A 254 12.76 14.10 -18.30
N GLU A 255 12.22 13.66 -17.17
CA GLU A 255 11.64 12.31 -17.05
C GLU A 255 10.62 12.08 -18.17
N HIS A 256 9.58 12.92 -18.28
CA HIS A 256 8.58 12.83 -19.36
C HIS A 256 9.22 12.82 -20.76
N VAL A 257 10.10 13.78 -21.06
CA VAL A 257 10.67 13.97 -22.41
C VAL A 257 11.64 12.84 -22.79
N ALA A 258 12.37 12.27 -21.83
CA ALA A 258 13.25 11.12 -22.02
C ALA A 258 12.46 9.82 -22.12
N PHE A 259 11.57 9.56 -21.16
CA PHE A 259 10.81 8.33 -21.03
C PHE A 259 9.81 8.11 -22.17
N LEU A 260 9.09 9.16 -22.57
CA LEU A 260 8.26 9.14 -23.79
C LEU A 260 9.09 9.41 -25.05
N GLY A 261 10.40 9.64 -24.93
CA GLY A 261 11.32 9.98 -26.02
C GLY A 261 11.94 8.80 -26.76
N SER A 262 12.13 7.66 -26.09
CA SER A 262 12.87 6.50 -26.59
C SER A 262 12.14 5.69 -27.67
N LYS A 263 12.84 5.43 -28.79
CA LYS A 263 12.36 4.52 -29.85
C LYS A 263 12.59 3.04 -29.50
N LYS A 264 13.57 2.74 -28.66
CA LYS A 264 13.82 1.36 -28.18
C LYS A 264 12.74 0.93 -27.19
N ARG A 265 12.30 1.82 -26.30
CA ARG A 265 11.09 1.63 -25.49
C ARG A 265 9.85 1.38 -26.35
N GLU A 266 9.67 2.16 -27.42
CA GLU A 266 8.55 1.95 -28.37
C GLU A 266 8.56 0.53 -29.00
N LYS A 267 9.73 -0.13 -29.15
CA LYS A 267 9.83 -1.54 -29.60
C LYS A 267 9.43 -2.58 -28.55
N LEU A 268 9.51 -2.26 -27.25
CA LEU A 268 9.12 -3.18 -26.18
C LEU A 268 7.60 -3.33 -26.06
N LEU A 269 6.83 -2.44 -26.70
CA LEU A 269 5.36 -2.52 -26.75
C LEU A 269 4.93 -3.78 -27.50
N GLY A 270 4.09 -4.60 -26.88
CA GLY A 270 3.61 -5.89 -27.41
C GLY A 270 4.34 -7.12 -26.87
N THR A 271 5.59 -6.99 -26.43
CA THR A 271 6.39 -8.11 -25.87
C THR A 271 5.81 -8.70 -24.57
N GLY A 272 4.92 -7.97 -23.89
CA GLY A 272 4.48 -8.27 -22.53
C GLY A 272 5.28 -7.54 -21.45
N ALA A 273 6.33 -6.80 -21.82
CA ALA A 273 6.97 -5.84 -20.93
C ALA A 273 6.04 -4.64 -20.61
N ARG A 274 6.20 -4.08 -19.42
CA ARG A 274 5.58 -2.81 -19.00
C ARG A 274 6.69 -1.84 -18.61
N SER A 275 6.52 -0.56 -18.87
CA SER A 275 7.51 0.47 -18.52
C SER A 275 6.81 1.68 -17.93
N ASN A 276 7.42 2.28 -16.91
CA ASN A 276 6.98 3.49 -16.23
C ASN A 276 8.22 4.27 -15.71
N ALA A 277 8.03 5.48 -15.19
CA ALA A 277 9.08 6.27 -14.56
C ALA A 277 8.52 7.04 -13.35
N TYR A 278 9.39 7.67 -12.57
CA TYR A 278 9.03 8.71 -11.59
C TYR A 278 10.21 9.62 -11.26
N THR A 279 9.90 10.82 -10.75
CA THR A 279 10.85 11.80 -10.24
C THR A 279 10.46 12.17 -8.81
N ASP A 280 11.45 12.25 -7.93
CA ASP A 280 11.26 12.68 -6.56
C ASP A 280 12.31 13.73 -6.15
N PHE A 281 12.37 14.08 -4.86
CA PHE A 281 13.32 15.07 -4.35
C PHE A 281 14.78 14.73 -4.67
N LEU A 282 15.22 13.47 -4.57
CA LEU A 282 16.63 13.08 -4.69
C LEU A 282 17.01 12.38 -6.01
N HIS A 283 16.06 11.74 -6.69
CA HIS A 283 16.34 10.88 -7.84
C HIS A 283 15.24 10.92 -8.92
N THR A 284 15.59 10.41 -10.10
CA THR A 284 14.66 10.07 -11.20
C THR A 284 14.88 8.61 -11.57
N VAL A 285 13.81 7.80 -11.56
CA VAL A 285 13.90 6.33 -11.73
C VAL A 285 13.08 5.86 -12.94
N PHE A 286 13.77 5.34 -13.95
CA PHE A 286 13.15 4.70 -15.12
C PHE A 286 13.09 3.19 -14.92
N HIS A 287 11.91 2.59 -14.98
CA HIS A 287 11.71 1.18 -14.62
C HIS A 287 10.96 0.39 -15.70
N ILE A 288 11.43 -0.84 -15.94
CA ILE A 288 10.88 -1.76 -16.93
C ILE A 288 10.66 -3.15 -16.31
N HIS A 289 9.40 -3.58 -16.32
CA HIS A 289 8.92 -4.88 -15.85
C HIS A 289 8.78 -5.85 -17.03
N SER A 290 9.78 -6.69 -17.29
CA SER A 290 9.85 -7.53 -18.50
C SER A 290 9.59 -9.01 -18.21
N PRO A 291 9.04 -9.79 -19.15
CA PRO A 291 9.36 -11.21 -19.23
C PRO A 291 10.82 -11.41 -19.65
N THR A 292 11.38 -12.59 -19.36
CA THR A 292 12.75 -12.97 -19.75
C THR A 292 12.86 -13.16 -21.27
N CYS A 293 11.99 -14.00 -21.84
CA CYS A 293 11.87 -14.20 -23.29
C CYS A 293 10.59 -13.58 -23.85
N THR A 294 10.43 -13.56 -25.18
CA THR A 294 9.13 -13.24 -25.80
C THR A 294 8.17 -14.44 -25.71
N LYS A 295 6.92 -14.28 -26.17
CA LYS A 295 5.95 -15.39 -26.23
C LYS A 295 6.11 -16.27 -27.48
N ASP A 296 6.76 -15.76 -28.50
CA ASP A 296 6.80 -16.33 -29.85
C ASP A 296 8.24 -16.66 -30.31
N SER A 297 9.24 -16.29 -29.50
CA SER A 297 10.67 -16.58 -29.67
C SER A 297 11.38 -16.68 -28.31
N ASP A 298 12.30 -17.64 -28.18
CA ASP A 298 13.24 -17.76 -27.05
C ASP A 298 14.36 -16.70 -27.10
N GLU A 299 14.06 -15.51 -27.63
CA GLU A 299 14.99 -14.37 -27.67
C GLU A 299 14.96 -13.64 -26.32
N ASP A 300 16.13 -13.54 -25.69
CA ASP A 300 16.34 -12.80 -24.44
C ASP A 300 15.98 -11.30 -24.61
N LEU A 301 15.08 -10.83 -23.76
CA LEU A 301 14.64 -9.43 -23.71
C LEU A 301 15.57 -8.55 -22.86
N LEU A 302 16.45 -9.11 -22.02
CA LEU A 302 17.34 -8.35 -21.16
C LEU A 302 18.25 -7.38 -21.94
N PRO A 303 18.92 -7.75 -23.04
CA PRO A 303 19.66 -6.82 -23.88
C PRO A 303 18.81 -5.67 -24.41
N LEU A 304 17.56 -5.94 -24.81
CA LEU A 304 16.64 -4.93 -25.35
C LEU A 304 16.12 -3.98 -24.27
N VAL A 305 15.93 -4.47 -23.04
CA VAL A 305 15.55 -3.65 -21.88
C VAL A 305 16.72 -2.78 -21.42
N LEU A 306 17.93 -3.33 -21.31
CA LEU A 306 19.15 -2.58 -20.99
C LEU A 306 19.41 -1.49 -22.04
N ASP A 307 19.33 -1.82 -23.33
CA ASP A 307 19.56 -0.87 -24.42
C ASP A 307 18.47 0.21 -24.53
N ALA A 308 17.24 -0.09 -24.10
CA ALA A 308 16.17 0.89 -23.92
C ALA A 308 16.42 1.84 -22.73
N LEU A 309 16.81 1.31 -21.57
CA LEU A 309 17.21 2.13 -20.41
C LEU A 309 18.39 3.05 -20.75
N ASN A 310 19.36 2.58 -21.53
CA ASN A 310 20.50 3.37 -22.02
C ASN A 310 20.06 4.52 -22.95
N GLU A 311 19.10 4.30 -23.86
CA GLU A 311 18.53 5.40 -24.67
C GLU A 311 17.72 6.39 -23.84
N ILE A 312 16.90 5.92 -22.89
CA ILE A 312 16.09 6.78 -22.01
C ILE A 312 17.00 7.67 -21.17
N ALA A 313 17.90 7.07 -20.37
CA ALA A 313 18.70 7.82 -19.40
C ALA A 313 19.77 8.69 -20.05
N PHE A 314 20.52 8.17 -21.03
CA PHE A 314 21.75 8.82 -21.50
C PHE A 314 21.68 9.37 -22.94
N HIS A 315 20.71 8.94 -23.76
CA HIS A 315 20.55 9.42 -25.14
C HIS A 315 19.11 9.89 -25.53
N PRO A 316 18.40 10.65 -24.67
CA PRO A 316 17.05 11.14 -24.97
C PRO A 316 17.03 12.20 -26.09
N LYS A 317 15.85 12.37 -26.71
CA LYS A 317 15.65 13.18 -27.93
C LYS A 317 14.77 14.40 -27.66
N PHE A 318 15.42 15.51 -27.31
CA PHE A 318 14.83 16.83 -27.04
C PHE A 318 14.27 17.53 -28.30
N LEU A 319 13.36 16.87 -29.01
CA LEU A 319 12.61 17.45 -30.12
C LEU A 319 11.58 18.45 -29.58
N SER A 320 11.61 19.69 -30.05
CA SER A 320 10.74 20.77 -29.55
C SER A 320 9.25 20.42 -29.62
N SER A 321 8.81 19.68 -30.63
CA SER A 321 7.42 19.20 -30.78
C SER A 321 7.02 18.15 -29.73
N ARG A 322 7.97 17.35 -29.23
CA ARG A 322 7.74 16.41 -28.11
C ARG A 322 7.76 17.14 -26.78
N VAL A 323 8.70 18.08 -26.57
CA VAL A 323 8.69 19.00 -25.41
C VAL A 323 7.35 19.74 -25.32
N GLU A 324 6.83 20.28 -26.43
CA GLU A 324 5.54 20.98 -26.46
C GLU A 324 4.32 20.03 -26.31
N LYS A 325 4.49 18.73 -26.50
CA LYS A 325 3.46 17.73 -26.18
C LYS A 325 3.46 17.43 -24.69
N GLU A 326 4.63 17.16 -24.11
CA GLU A 326 4.75 16.73 -22.71
C GLU A 326 4.62 17.89 -21.71
N ARG A 327 5.02 19.13 -22.05
CA ARG A 327 4.67 20.32 -21.25
C ARG A 327 3.15 20.45 -21.07
N ARG A 328 2.37 20.15 -22.13
CA ARG A 328 0.89 20.09 -22.10
C ARG A 328 0.34 18.81 -21.45
N ALA A 329 1.18 17.85 -21.08
CA ALA A 329 0.80 16.74 -20.20
C ALA A 329 0.99 17.17 -18.74
N ILE A 330 2.20 17.61 -18.38
CA ILE A 330 2.58 18.06 -17.03
C ILE A 330 1.68 19.20 -16.54
N LEU A 331 1.30 20.16 -17.40
CA LEU A 331 0.35 21.22 -17.03
C LEU A 331 -1.08 20.69 -16.76
N SER A 332 -1.49 19.58 -17.37
CA SER A 332 -2.77 18.91 -17.07
C SER A 332 -2.70 18.09 -15.79
N GLU A 333 -1.52 17.55 -15.48
CA GLU A 333 -1.25 16.76 -14.28
C GLU A 333 -1.12 17.65 -13.04
N LEU A 334 -0.39 18.77 -13.13
CA LEU A 334 -0.31 19.82 -12.10
C LEU A 334 -1.70 20.35 -11.72
N GLN A 335 -2.65 20.37 -12.66
CA GLN A 335 -4.06 20.69 -12.38
C GLN A 335 -4.80 19.54 -11.67
N MET A 336 -4.54 18.29 -12.05
CA MET A 336 -5.16 17.09 -11.47
C MET A 336 -4.64 16.79 -10.05
N MET A 337 -3.35 16.97 -9.79
CA MET A 337 -2.70 16.79 -8.48
C MET A 337 -3.08 17.86 -7.45
N ASN A 338 -3.75 18.95 -7.85
CA ASN A 338 -4.01 20.12 -7.00
C ASN A 338 -5.16 19.91 -5.99
N THR A 339 -5.20 18.75 -5.35
CA THR A 339 -6.18 18.35 -4.33
C THR A 339 -5.92 19.06 -2.99
N ILE A 340 -6.80 18.88 -2.00
CA ILE A 340 -6.57 19.45 -0.67
C ILE A 340 -5.52 18.63 0.12
N GLU A 341 -5.48 17.32 -0.10
CA GLU A 341 -4.51 16.40 0.48
C GLU A 341 -3.09 16.79 0.06
N TYR A 342 -2.84 16.94 -1.25
CA TYR A 342 -1.54 17.38 -1.76
C TYR A 342 -1.12 18.76 -1.23
N ARG A 343 -2.08 19.70 -1.09
CA ARG A 343 -1.82 21.02 -0.48
C ARG A 343 -1.42 20.92 0.99
N VAL A 344 -2.04 20.03 1.76
CA VAL A 344 -1.66 19.75 3.15
C VAL A 344 -0.23 19.19 3.20
N ASP A 345 0.08 18.17 2.40
CA ASP A 345 1.41 17.56 2.34
C ASP A 345 2.50 18.60 2.00
N CYS A 346 2.23 19.48 1.04
CA CYS A 346 3.13 20.58 0.70
C CYS A 346 3.37 21.54 1.87
N GLN A 347 2.34 21.88 2.66
CA GLN A 347 2.51 22.74 3.84
C GLN A 347 3.29 22.02 4.97
N LEU A 348 3.03 20.73 5.20
CA LEU A 348 3.76 19.93 6.18
C LEU A 348 5.26 19.89 5.84
N LEU A 349 5.61 19.49 4.61
CA LEU A 349 7.00 19.45 4.12
C LEU A 349 7.66 20.83 4.06
N GLN A 350 6.92 21.88 3.64
CA GLN A 350 7.43 23.25 3.60
C GLN A 350 7.87 23.74 4.99
N HIS A 351 7.13 23.40 6.05
CA HIS A 351 7.51 23.75 7.40
C HIS A 351 8.57 22.81 7.99
N LEU A 352 8.44 21.49 7.79
CA LEU A 352 9.40 20.48 8.26
C LEU A 352 10.82 20.71 7.74
N HIS A 353 10.97 21.15 6.50
CA HIS A 353 12.26 21.44 5.85
C HIS A 353 12.50 22.93 5.62
N SER A 354 11.86 23.79 6.41
CA SER A 354 11.95 25.26 6.26
C SER A 354 13.36 25.84 6.35
N GLU A 355 14.35 25.07 6.82
CA GLU A 355 15.77 25.44 6.78
C GLU A 355 16.50 25.19 5.44
N ASN A 356 15.94 24.38 4.53
CA ASN A 356 16.65 23.90 3.33
C ASN A 356 15.78 23.92 2.04
N LYS A 357 16.40 23.59 0.88
CA LYS A 357 15.76 23.65 -0.46
C LYS A 357 14.50 22.75 -0.59
N LEU A 358 14.37 21.63 0.15
CA LEU A 358 13.24 20.69 0.06
C LEU A 358 11.89 21.42 0.22
N SER A 359 11.84 22.41 1.11
CA SER A 359 10.64 23.23 1.39
C SER A 359 10.08 24.01 0.20
N LYS A 360 10.80 24.07 -0.93
CA LYS A 360 10.44 24.83 -2.14
C LYS A 360 10.63 24.05 -3.44
N ARG A 361 11.08 22.81 -3.40
CA ARG A 361 11.48 22.01 -4.58
C ARG A 361 10.60 20.78 -4.75
N PHE A 362 9.28 20.98 -4.74
CA PHE A 362 8.33 19.89 -5.00
C PHE A 362 8.46 19.39 -6.46
N PRO A 363 8.52 18.07 -6.73
CA PRO A 363 8.83 17.53 -8.07
C PRO A 363 7.95 18.04 -9.23
N ILE A 364 6.67 18.33 -8.97
CA ILE A 364 5.74 18.87 -9.98
C ILE A 364 6.12 20.29 -10.48
N GLY A 365 6.95 21.01 -9.71
CA GLY A 365 7.48 22.32 -10.08
C GLY A 365 6.50 23.49 -10.02
N LEU A 366 6.87 24.58 -10.70
CA LEU A 366 6.04 25.78 -10.81
C LEU A 366 5.48 25.93 -12.23
N GLU A 367 4.15 26.03 -12.34
CA GLU A 367 3.43 26.28 -13.60
C GLU A 367 4.05 27.43 -14.41
N GLU A 368 4.43 28.52 -13.73
CA GLU A 368 5.04 29.69 -14.34
C GLU A 368 6.49 29.50 -14.81
N GLN A 369 7.18 28.43 -14.43
CA GLN A 369 8.50 28.09 -14.98
C GLN A 369 8.39 27.04 -16.08
N ILE A 370 7.53 26.04 -15.89
CA ILE A 370 7.18 25.00 -16.87
C ILE A 370 6.76 25.61 -18.22
N LYS A 371 6.00 26.71 -18.20
CA LYS A 371 5.59 27.48 -19.39
C LYS A 371 6.74 28.16 -20.15
N LYS A 372 7.89 28.39 -19.52
CA LYS A 372 8.93 29.33 -20.01
C LYS A 372 10.21 28.66 -20.55
N TRP A 373 10.53 27.43 -20.14
CA TRP A 373 11.78 26.77 -20.59
C TRP A 373 11.74 26.38 -22.07
N ASP A 374 12.85 26.58 -22.78
CA ASP A 374 13.08 26.03 -24.11
C ASP A 374 13.69 24.61 -24.06
N ALA A 375 13.83 23.97 -25.23
CA ALA A 375 14.41 22.63 -25.34
C ALA A 375 15.93 22.60 -25.06
N ASP A 376 16.62 23.73 -25.12
CA ASP A 376 18.07 23.83 -24.88
C ASP A 376 18.37 23.91 -23.38
N LYS A 377 17.52 24.57 -22.57
CA LYS A 377 17.62 24.56 -21.11
C LYS A 377 17.35 23.18 -20.53
N ILE A 378 16.30 22.50 -21.03
CA ILE A 378 15.98 21.11 -20.67
C ILE A 378 17.18 20.19 -20.99
N ARG A 379 17.83 20.39 -22.16
CA ARG A 379 19.05 19.64 -22.51
C ARG A 379 20.24 19.95 -21.57
N LYS A 380 20.46 21.21 -21.18
CA LYS A 380 21.56 21.60 -20.28
C LYS A 380 21.46 20.94 -18.90
N PHE A 381 20.26 20.82 -18.34
CA PHE A 381 20.07 20.09 -17.07
C PHE A 381 20.34 18.59 -17.24
N HIS A 382 19.93 17.99 -18.37
CA HIS A 382 20.29 16.61 -18.71
C HIS A 382 21.81 16.42 -18.81
N GLU A 383 22.52 17.23 -19.60
CA GLU A 383 23.99 17.21 -19.77
C GLU A 383 24.77 17.46 -18.45
N ARG A 384 24.14 18.15 -17.49
CA ARG A 384 24.67 18.41 -16.14
C ARG A 384 24.64 17.16 -15.27
N TRP A 385 23.53 16.42 -15.24
CA TRP A 385 23.26 15.40 -14.22
C TRP A 385 23.18 13.95 -14.71
N TYR A 386 22.84 13.71 -15.97
CA TYR A 386 22.58 12.37 -16.51
C TYR A 386 23.87 11.80 -17.13
N PHE A 387 24.78 11.33 -16.27
CA PHE A 387 26.01 10.65 -16.67
C PHE A 387 26.19 9.34 -15.86
N PRO A 388 26.87 8.31 -16.39
CA PRO A 388 26.83 6.96 -15.82
C PRO A 388 27.29 6.88 -14.35
N ALA A 389 28.33 7.63 -13.96
CA ALA A 389 28.80 7.71 -12.57
C ALA A 389 27.79 8.33 -11.58
N ASN A 390 26.72 8.98 -12.06
CA ASN A 390 25.61 9.52 -11.27
C ASN A 390 24.35 8.65 -11.37
N ALA A 391 24.49 7.34 -11.63
CA ALA A 391 23.39 6.40 -11.74
C ALA A 391 23.66 5.04 -11.08
N THR A 392 22.58 4.34 -10.74
CA THR A 392 22.58 2.95 -10.28
C THR A 392 21.59 2.13 -11.11
N LEU A 393 22.02 0.99 -11.63
CA LEU A 393 21.16 0.01 -12.29
C LEU A 393 20.86 -1.15 -11.35
N TYR A 394 19.61 -1.30 -10.94
CA TYR A 394 19.13 -2.45 -10.16
C TYR A 394 18.41 -3.44 -11.08
N ILE A 395 18.68 -4.73 -10.94
CA ILE A 395 18.00 -5.81 -11.66
C ILE A 395 17.59 -6.92 -10.68
N VAL A 396 16.30 -7.25 -10.61
CA VAL A 396 15.78 -8.29 -9.71
C VAL A 396 14.81 -9.18 -10.47
N GLY A 397 15.05 -10.50 -10.52
CA GLY A 397 14.20 -11.38 -11.32
C GLY A 397 14.76 -12.77 -11.59
N ASP A 398 14.05 -13.52 -12.43
CA ASP A 398 14.35 -14.90 -12.79
C ASP A 398 15.56 -14.97 -13.74
N ILE A 399 16.74 -14.74 -13.15
CA ILE A 399 18.03 -14.55 -13.84
C ILE A 399 19.05 -15.53 -13.26
N ASP A 400 19.24 -16.66 -13.93
CA ASP A 400 20.17 -17.70 -13.49
C ASP A 400 21.64 -17.41 -13.85
N ASN A 401 21.90 -16.73 -14.98
CA ASN A 401 23.26 -16.44 -15.46
C ASN A 401 23.73 -15.02 -15.14
N ILE A 402 24.17 -14.82 -13.90
CA ILE A 402 24.65 -13.52 -13.39
C ILE A 402 25.89 -13.02 -14.15
N SER A 403 26.77 -13.94 -14.59
CA SER A 403 27.98 -13.58 -15.34
C SER A 403 27.65 -13.03 -16.74
N GLU A 404 26.65 -13.61 -17.40
CA GLU A 404 26.13 -13.11 -18.68
C GLU A 404 25.39 -11.79 -18.50
N THR A 405 24.59 -11.64 -17.44
CA THR A 405 23.94 -10.35 -17.10
C THR A 405 24.97 -9.23 -16.92
N ILE A 406 26.09 -9.50 -16.23
CA ILE A 406 27.18 -8.54 -16.08
C ILE A 406 27.80 -8.21 -17.44
N TYR A 407 28.09 -9.20 -18.28
CA TYR A 407 28.61 -8.98 -19.64
C TYR A 407 27.64 -8.17 -20.53
N GLN A 408 26.33 -8.40 -20.43
CA GLN A 408 25.32 -7.61 -21.14
C GLN A 408 25.29 -6.15 -20.63
N ILE A 409 25.39 -5.93 -19.31
CA ILE A 409 25.50 -4.58 -18.72
C ILE A 409 26.77 -3.87 -19.21
N GLU A 410 27.93 -4.55 -19.21
CA GLU A 410 29.19 -4.02 -19.75
C GLU A 410 29.05 -3.65 -21.23
N ALA A 411 28.54 -4.56 -22.06
CA ALA A 411 28.39 -4.37 -23.50
C ALA A 411 27.48 -3.19 -23.87
N VAL A 412 26.40 -2.96 -23.12
CA VAL A 412 25.45 -1.85 -23.35
C VAL A 412 25.97 -0.53 -22.77
N PHE A 413 26.46 -0.52 -21.53
CA PHE A 413 26.71 0.71 -20.78
C PHE A 413 28.17 1.17 -20.72
N GLU A 414 29.18 0.31 -20.91
CA GLU A 414 30.59 0.74 -20.77
C GLU A 414 30.98 1.80 -21.81
N GLN A 415 30.40 1.76 -23.02
CA GLN A 415 30.64 2.77 -24.05
C GLN A 415 29.97 4.13 -23.78
N THR A 416 29.01 4.17 -22.84
CA THR A 416 28.24 5.39 -22.53
C THR A 416 29.13 6.38 -21.76
N GLY A 417 29.05 7.67 -22.12
CA GLY A 417 29.81 8.76 -21.50
C GLY A 417 31.20 9.02 -22.08
N LEU A 418 31.95 8.02 -22.56
CA LEU A 418 33.34 8.23 -23.04
C LEU A 418 33.44 9.12 -24.30
N LYS A 419 32.41 9.14 -25.16
CA LYS A 419 32.46 9.82 -26.48
C LYS A 419 32.54 11.36 -26.40
N ASN A 420 32.29 11.97 -25.24
CA ASN A 420 32.36 13.42 -25.06
C ASN A 420 33.80 13.97 -24.89
N GLN A 421 34.85 13.14 -24.96
CA GLN A 421 36.24 13.59 -24.93
C GLN A 421 36.92 13.67 -26.32
N THR A 422 36.24 13.27 -27.39
CA THR A 422 36.77 13.33 -28.78
C THR A 422 36.05 14.37 -29.64
N ALA A 423 35.91 15.59 -29.12
CA ALA A 423 35.62 16.77 -29.94
C ALA A 423 36.95 17.45 -30.30
N SER A 424 37.18 17.74 -31.59
CA SER A 424 38.37 18.46 -32.03
C SER A 424 38.36 19.90 -31.50
N PRO A 425 39.54 20.48 -31.17
CA PRO A 425 39.60 21.87 -30.75
C PRO A 425 39.13 22.80 -31.88
N PRO A 426 38.30 23.82 -31.60
CA PRO A 426 37.90 24.78 -32.62
C PRO A 426 39.12 25.56 -33.12
N THR A 427 39.23 25.70 -34.45
CA THR A 427 40.35 26.41 -35.09
C THR A 427 40.40 27.87 -34.62
N SER A 428 41.60 28.32 -34.25
CA SER A 428 41.81 29.65 -33.66
C SER A 428 41.51 30.78 -34.65
N SER A 429 40.38 31.46 -34.47
CA SER A 429 40.09 32.71 -35.18
C SER A 429 41.00 33.84 -34.67
N ALA A 430 41.75 34.45 -35.58
CA ALA A 430 42.88 35.34 -35.27
C ALA A 430 42.51 36.75 -34.78
N PHE A 431 41.31 36.96 -34.23
CA PHE A 431 40.81 38.29 -33.83
C PHE A 431 40.68 38.51 -32.31
N GLY A 432 40.85 37.48 -31.48
CA GLY A 432 40.70 37.59 -30.02
C GLY A 432 41.90 38.18 -29.26
N ALA A 433 43.07 38.30 -29.90
CA ALA A 433 44.34 38.55 -29.22
C ALA A 433 44.55 39.99 -28.69
N MET A 434 43.80 40.99 -29.20
CA MET A 434 43.99 42.41 -28.86
C MET A 434 43.27 42.86 -27.58
N ALA A 435 42.25 42.13 -27.12
CA ALA A 435 41.33 42.61 -26.07
C ALA A 435 41.87 42.52 -24.62
N LYS A 436 43.11 42.06 -24.41
CA LYS A 436 43.64 41.74 -23.06
C LYS A 436 44.80 42.64 -22.60
N PHE A 437 45.08 43.73 -23.30
CA PHE A 437 46.27 44.57 -23.09
C PHE A 437 46.00 46.01 -22.62
N LEU A 438 44.75 46.35 -22.26
CA LEU A 438 44.37 47.73 -21.90
C LEU A 438 43.71 47.84 -20.50
N VAL A 439 44.56 48.13 -19.49
CA VAL A 439 44.30 49.05 -18.34
C VAL A 439 43.23 48.64 -17.28
N PRO A 440 43.45 48.80 -15.94
CA PRO A 440 44.67 48.69 -15.11
C PRO A 440 44.42 47.87 -13.78
N LYS A 441 45.22 48.07 -12.72
CA LYS A 441 45.06 47.52 -11.34
C LYS A 441 44.82 48.62 -10.28
N LEU A 442 44.46 48.19 -9.04
CA LEU A 442 44.44 48.87 -7.70
C LEU A 442 43.00 49.01 -7.10
N SER A 443 42.74 48.95 -5.77
CA SER A 443 43.52 48.44 -4.60
C SER A 443 42.70 48.45 -3.28
N ALA A 444 42.92 47.48 -2.37
CA ALA A 444 42.50 47.41 -0.94
C ALA A 444 40.98 47.45 -0.64
N GLY A 445 40.43 46.83 0.43
CA GLY A 445 40.93 45.92 1.48
C GLY A 445 39.79 45.03 2.01
N PHE A 446 39.81 44.40 3.20
CA PHE A 446 40.78 44.38 4.30
C PHE A 446 40.81 43.01 5.04
N ALA A 447 41.61 42.94 6.12
CA ALA A 447 41.93 41.84 7.05
C ALA A 447 40.77 41.15 7.82
N GLY A 448 40.97 39.95 8.40
CA GLY A 448 42.13 39.07 8.26
C GLY A 448 42.23 37.85 9.22
N SER A 449 43.34 37.12 9.07
CA SER A 449 44.07 36.27 10.05
C SER A 449 43.41 34.96 10.53
N LEU A 450 44.08 33.81 10.74
CA LEU A 450 45.51 33.43 10.95
C LEU A 450 45.84 32.14 10.13
N SER A 451 46.96 32.00 9.39
CA SER A 451 48.28 31.39 9.76
C SER A 451 48.24 30.05 10.52
N HIS A 452 49.08 29.01 10.31
CA HIS A 452 50.23 28.67 9.42
C HIS A 452 50.52 27.15 9.69
N GLU A 453 51.33 26.31 9.01
CA GLU A 453 52.23 26.30 7.82
C GLU A 453 52.10 24.87 7.19
N SER A 454 52.40 24.53 5.92
CA SER A 454 53.59 24.64 5.05
C SER A 454 54.67 23.54 5.22
N SER A 455 54.78 22.66 4.20
CA SER A 455 55.95 21.83 3.93
C SER A 455 55.99 21.47 2.43
N PHE A 456 57.03 21.91 1.72
CA PHE A 456 57.25 21.60 0.30
C PHE A 456 57.98 20.27 0.11
N ASN A 457 57.65 19.56 -0.97
CA ASN A 457 58.64 18.82 -1.75
C ASN A 457 58.18 18.71 -3.21
N SER A 458 59.12 18.53 -4.14
CA SER A 458 58.93 18.81 -5.56
C SER A 458 59.26 17.63 -6.50
N ALA A 459 58.92 17.84 -7.77
CA ALA A 459 59.31 17.08 -8.97
C ALA A 459 58.43 15.88 -9.42
N ASP A 460 58.19 15.89 -10.72
CA ASP A 460 57.72 14.85 -11.64
C ASP A 460 56.83 13.68 -11.16
N GLN A 461 55.58 13.72 -11.61
CA GLN A 461 55.22 12.92 -12.81
C GLN A 461 53.96 13.47 -13.50
N SER A 462 53.91 13.33 -14.82
CA SER A 462 52.83 13.85 -15.67
C SER A 462 51.52 13.05 -15.53
N LYS A 463 50.76 13.30 -14.47
CA LYS A 463 49.40 12.75 -14.34
C LYS A 463 48.46 13.45 -15.32
N ILE A 464 48.00 12.70 -16.31
CA ILE A 464 46.84 13.04 -17.13
C ILE A 464 45.65 13.17 -16.17
N VAL A 465 45.20 14.40 -15.92
CA VAL A 465 44.02 14.65 -15.10
C VAL A 465 42.78 14.27 -15.91
N LYS A 466 42.39 13.00 -15.83
CA LYS A 466 41.01 12.62 -16.13
C LYS A 466 40.13 13.35 -15.13
N ASN A 467 39.29 14.26 -15.62
CA ASN A 467 38.17 14.80 -14.84
C ASN A 467 37.08 13.73 -14.73
N GLU A 468 37.35 12.69 -13.93
CA GLU A 468 36.36 11.68 -13.55
C GLU A 468 35.28 12.39 -12.72
N ARG A 469 34.10 12.59 -13.33
CA ARG A 469 32.92 13.17 -12.68
C ARG A 469 32.43 12.20 -11.59
N HIS A 470 33.02 12.29 -10.41
CA HIS A 470 32.58 11.52 -9.24
C HIS A 470 31.27 12.08 -8.72
N ALA A 471 30.23 11.24 -8.63
CA ALA A 471 28.98 11.59 -7.99
C ALA A 471 29.12 11.59 -6.46
N VAL A 472 29.63 12.69 -5.91
CA VAL A 472 29.53 13.00 -4.48
C VAL A 472 28.69 14.25 -4.34
N ARG A 473 27.37 14.06 -4.46
CA ARG A 473 26.42 15.11 -4.10
C ARG A 473 26.51 15.32 -2.57
N PRO A 474 26.71 16.56 -2.08
CA PRO A 474 26.68 16.80 -0.63
C PRO A 474 25.27 16.49 -0.09
N PRO A 475 25.15 15.80 1.06
CA PRO A 475 23.85 15.51 1.65
C PRO A 475 23.09 16.79 1.97
N VAL A 476 21.77 16.72 1.99
CA VAL A 476 20.91 17.84 2.40
C VAL A 476 21.30 18.26 3.82
N LYS A 477 21.52 19.55 4.04
CA LYS A 477 21.84 20.08 5.37
C LYS A 477 20.55 20.29 6.13
N HIS A 478 20.35 19.51 7.19
CA HIS A 478 19.22 19.61 8.09
C HIS A 478 19.63 20.31 9.39
N ASN A 479 18.68 21.04 9.98
CA ASN A 479 18.76 21.43 11.38
C ASN A 479 18.11 20.31 12.21
N TRP A 480 18.88 19.68 13.09
CA TRP A 480 18.45 18.50 13.87
C TRP A 480 17.73 18.89 15.16
N SER A 481 16.71 18.12 15.51
CA SER A 481 16.01 18.16 16.80
C SER A 481 16.83 17.44 17.88
N LEU A 482 17.94 18.03 18.29
CA LEU A 482 18.82 17.48 19.34
C LEU A 482 18.70 18.27 20.65
N PRO A 483 18.83 17.62 21.82
CA PRO A 483 18.92 18.30 23.13
C PRO A 483 20.01 19.38 23.17
N GLY A 484 19.75 20.46 23.92
CA GLY A 484 20.74 21.51 24.22
C GLY A 484 21.06 22.48 23.07
N HIS A 485 20.45 22.33 21.89
CA HIS A 485 20.63 23.27 20.78
C HIS A 485 19.81 24.56 21.01
N ASN A 486 20.46 25.63 21.47
CA ASN A 486 19.83 26.95 21.64
C ASN A 486 19.41 27.54 20.29
N THR A 487 18.15 27.33 19.91
CA THR A 487 17.45 28.05 18.84
C THR A 487 16.06 28.44 19.32
N ASP A 488 15.55 29.61 18.92
CA ASP A 488 14.21 30.05 19.30
C ASP A 488 13.15 29.10 18.72
N MET A 489 12.27 28.60 19.59
CA MET A 489 11.21 27.68 19.20
C MET A 489 10.24 28.37 18.22
N LYS A 490 10.16 27.84 17.00
CA LYS A 490 9.20 28.32 15.99
C LYS A 490 7.77 28.17 16.55
N PRO A 491 6.91 29.22 16.49
CA PRO A 491 5.53 29.10 16.94
C PRO A 491 4.75 28.11 16.05
N PRO A 492 3.74 27.40 16.59
CA PRO A 492 2.88 26.52 15.79
C PRO A 492 2.31 27.23 14.56
N GLN A 493 2.48 26.61 13.39
CA GLN A 493 2.01 27.11 12.11
C GLN A 493 0.57 26.64 11.86
N ILE A 494 -0.26 27.46 11.21
CA ILE A 494 -1.69 27.16 11.04
C ILE A 494 -2.06 27.29 9.56
N PHE A 495 -2.41 26.18 8.92
CA PHE A 495 -2.93 26.13 7.57
C PHE A 495 -4.46 26.01 7.60
N GLN A 496 -5.16 27.07 7.19
CA GLN A 496 -6.62 27.09 7.11
C GLN A 496 -7.10 26.92 5.66
N HIS A 497 -8.05 26.01 5.40
CA HIS A 497 -8.65 25.86 4.07
C HIS A 497 -10.16 25.56 4.12
N GLU A 498 -10.89 25.90 3.06
CA GLU A 498 -12.35 25.73 3.00
C GLU A 498 -12.76 24.28 2.71
N LEU A 499 -11.97 23.57 1.91
CA LEU A 499 -12.10 22.12 1.72
C LEU A 499 -11.62 21.33 2.94
N LEU A 500 -10.75 21.89 3.79
CA LEU A 500 -10.17 21.16 4.91
C LEU A 500 -11.25 20.63 5.84
N GLN A 501 -11.05 19.35 6.17
CA GLN A 501 -11.95 18.43 6.87
C GLN A 501 -12.05 18.63 8.39
N ASN A 502 -11.41 17.70 9.11
CA ASN A 502 -11.20 17.68 10.57
C ASN A 502 -10.19 18.74 11.03
N PHE A 503 -10.02 18.92 12.34
CA PHE A 503 -8.78 19.47 12.89
C PHE A 503 -7.69 18.39 12.80
N SER A 504 -6.48 18.74 12.37
CA SER A 504 -5.30 17.88 12.46
C SER A 504 -4.08 18.70 12.86
N ILE A 505 -3.22 18.18 13.73
CA ILE A 505 -1.93 18.79 14.10
C ILE A 505 -0.82 17.75 14.05
N ASN A 506 0.32 18.16 13.49
CA ASN A 506 1.50 17.34 13.29
C ASN A 506 2.68 18.00 14.03
N MET A 507 3.27 17.30 14.99
CA MET A 507 4.49 17.71 15.69
C MET A 507 5.65 16.83 15.21
N PHE A 508 6.69 17.45 14.63
CA PHE A 508 7.80 16.74 14.00
C PHE A 508 9.10 16.86 14.80
N CYS A 509 9.77 15.74 15.03
CA CYS A 509 11.17 15.66 15.45
C CYS A 509 12.00 15.10 14.29
N LYS A 510 13.18 15.67 14.04
CA LYS A 510 14.03 15.34 12.87
C LYS A 510 15.45 15.04 13.33
N ILE A 511 15.91 13.81 13.16
CA ILE A 511 17.23 13.32 13.61
C ILE A 511 17.99 12.66 12.45
N PRO A 512 19.33 12.53 12.49
CA PRO A 512 20.07 11.84 11.45
C PRO A 512 19.73 10.35 11.38
N VAL A 513 19.75 9.79 10.17
CA VAL A 513 19.52 8.36 9.90
C VAL A 513 20.54 7.51 10.65
N ASN A 514 20.04 6.53 11.41
CA ASN A 514 20.87 5.58 12.14
C ASN A 514 21.09 4.34 11.27
N LYS A 515 22.27 4.24 10.66
CA LYS A 515 22.57 3.20 9.67
C LYS A 515 22.67 1.83 10.32
N VAL A 516 21.64 1.02 10.15
CA VAL A 516 21.62 -0.39 10.60
C VAL A 516 22.68 -1.21 9.88
N ARG A 517 23.79 -1.47 10.57
CA ARG A 517 24.96 -2.21 10.06
C ARG A 517 25.50 -3.26 11.02
N THR A 518 25.24 -3.09 12.31
CA THR A 518 25.71 -3.96 13.40
C THR A 518 24.55 -4.59 14.18
N PHE A 519 24.84 -5.62 14.96
CA PHE A 519 23.85 -6.21 15.89
C PHE A 519 23.35 -5.19 16.92
N GLY A 520 24.18 -4.22 17.33
CA GLY A 520 23.80 -3.09 18.18
C GLY A 520 22.78 -2.15 17.53
N ASP A 521 22.94 -1.84 16.24
CA ASP A 521 21.94 -1.02 15.53
C ASP A 521 20.59 -1.73 15.42
N LEU A 522 20.61 -3.04 15.11
CA LEU A 522 19.41 -3.87 15.05
C LEU A 522 18.69 -3.93 16.42
N ARG A 523 19.46 -4.03 17.51
CA ARG A 523 18.96 -3.95 18.90
C ARG A 523 18.27 -2.61 19.18
N ASN A 524 18.88 -1.50 18.76
CA ASN A 524 18.30 -0.17 18.93
C ASN A 524 16.98 0.01 18.13
N VAL A 525 16.88 -0.55 16.92
CA VAL A 525 15.63 -0.57 16.14
C VAL A 525 14.56 -1.44 16.82
N LEU A 526 14.92 -2.63 17.32
CA LEU A 526 14.01 -3.53 18.02
C LEU A 526 13.43 -2.88 19.30
N MET A 527 14.28 -2.28 20.14
CA MET A 527 13.86 -1.63 21.38
C MET A 527 12.90 -0.45 21.11
N LYS A 528 13.21 0.39 20.11
CA LYS A 528 12.29 1.45 19.64
C LYS A 528 10.96 0.87 19.15
N ARG A 529 10.97 -0.17 18.30
CA ARG A 529 9.76 -0.76 17.71
C ARG A 529 8.84 -1.35 18.79
N ILE A 530 9.38 -2.00 19.83
CA ILE A 530 8.61 -2.51 20.98
C ILE A 530 7.93 -1.35 21.73
N PHE A 531 8.70 -0.33 22.09
CA PHE A 531 8.20 0.81 22.88
C PHE A 531 7.12 1.60 22.14
N LEU A 532 7.32 1.88 20.84
CA LEU A 532 6.34 2.57 20.00
C LEU A 532 5.07 1.73 19.77
N SER A 533 5.19 0.39 19.70
CA SER A 533 4.04 -0.53 19.59
C SER A 533 3.16 -0.52 20.83
N SER A 534 3.77 -0.42 22.03
CA SER A 534 3.04 -0.21 23.29
C SER A 534 2.25 1.10 23.26
N LEU A 535 2.89 2.23 22.87
CA LEU A 535 2.20 3.52 22.78
C LEU A 535 0.99 3.47 21.83
N HIS A 536 1.21 2.96 20.62
CA HIS A 536 0.17 2.86 19.60
C HIS A 536 -1.02 2.01 20.06
N PHE A 537 -0.75 0.93 20.82
CA PHE A 537 -1.82 0.15 21.43
C PHE A 537 -2.54 0.95 22.52
N ARG A 538 -1.84 1.44 23.55
CA ARG A 538 -2.44 2.17 24.70
C ARG A 538 -3.32 3.34 24.26
N ILE A 539 -2.84 4.17 23.32
CA ILE A 539 -3.60 5.28 22.73
C ILE A 539 -4.91 4.81 22.10
N ASN A 540 -4.84 3.85 21.18
CA ASN A 540 -6.02 3.35 20.45
C ASN A 540 -7.00 2.64 21.39
N THR A 541 -6.49 1.98 22.42
CA THR A 541 -7.26 1.13 23.33
C THR A 541 -8.01 1.98 24.37
N ARG A 542 -7.37 2.97 24.98
CA ARG A 542 -7.86 3.68 26.17
C ARG A 542 -9.02 4.67 25.93
N TYR A 543 -9.07 5.35 24.77
CA TYR A 543 -9.91 6.55 24.60
C TYR A 543 -11.19 6.37 23.77
N LYS A 544 -11.67 5.12 23.62
CA LYS A 544 -12.86 4.75 22.81
C LYS A 544 -14.20 5.01 23.55
N SER A 545 -14.53 6.26 23.85
CA SER A 545 -15.86 6.68 24.36
C SER A 545 -16.92 6.84 23.26
N SER A 546 -18.16 7.15 23.63
CA SER A 546 -19.27 7.57 22.74
C SER A 546 -19.04 8.93 22.07
N ASN A 547 -18.27 9.83 22.69
CA ASN A 547 -17.84 11.12 22.13
C ASN A 547 -16.31 11.20 22.24
N PRO A 548 -15.58 10.61 21.29
CA PRO A 548 -14.14 10.47 21.39
C PRO A 548 -13.46 11.84 21.29
N LEU A 549 -12.49 12.09 22.17
CA LEU A 549 -11.79 13.37 22.26
C LEU A 549 -10.93 13.64 21.01
N PHE A 550 -10.55 12.59 20.28
CA PHE A 550 -9.84 12.62 19.01
C PHE A 550 -10.41 11.57 18.04
N THR A 551 -10.15 11.74 16.75
CA THR A 551 -10.47 10.78 15.67
C THR A 551 -9.35 9.75 15.51
N SER A 552 -8.09 10.21 15.55
CA SER A 552 -6.91 9.36 15.67
C SER A 552 -5.78 10.12 16.37
N VAL A 553 -4.91 9.39 17.06
CA VAL A 553 -3.61 9.87 17.49
C VAL A 553 -2.59 8.81 17.08
N GLU A 554 -1.62 9.22 16.29
CA GLU A 554 -0.63 8.35 15.66
C GLU A 554 0.76 8.92 15.99
N LEU A 555 1.68 8.06 16.43
CA LEU A 555 3.10 8.39 16.54
C LEU A 555 3.87 7.48 15.59
N ASP A 556 4.50 8.08 14.59
CA ASP A 556 5.41 7.39 13.67
C ASP A 556 6.88 7.67 14.01
N HIS A 557 7.76 6.73 13.67
CA HIS A 557 9.21 6.87 13.65
C HIS A 557 9.78 6.15 12.42
N SER A 558 10.06 6.90 11.35
CA SER A 558 10.52 6.33 10.07
C SER A 558 11.82 6.96 9.59
N ASP A 559 12.73 6.13 9.09
CA ASP A 559 13.90 6.55 8.32
C ASP A 559 13.45 6.86 6.88
N SER A 560 13.60 8.11 6.43
CA SER A 560 13.24 8.49 5.07
C SER A 560 14.47 8.59 4.17
N GLY A 561 14.59 7.64 3.24
CA GLY A 561 15.57 7.71 2.15
C GLY A 561 15.31 8.88 1.19
N ARG A 562 14.07 9.41 1.17
CA ARG A 562 13.62 10.52 0.34
C ARG A 562 14.00 11.89 0.90
N GLU A 563 13.83 12.09 2.20
CA GLU A 563 14.19 13.34 2.86
C GLU A 563 15.66 13.36 3.34
N GLY A 564 16.28 12.20 3.56
CA GLY A 564 17.65 12.07 4.06
C GLY A 564 17.79 12.11 5.60
N CYS A 565 16.68 11.92 6.31
CA CYS A 565 16.59 12.01 7.78
C CYS A 565 15.59 11.02 8.36
N THR A 566 15.79 10.62 9.62
CA THR A 566 14.72 9.99 10.40
C THR A 566 13.75 11.08 10.87
N VAL A 567 12.45 10.84 10.70
CA VAL A 567 11.40 11.73 11.18
C VAL A 567 10.55 10.97 12.21
N THR A 568 10.31 11.62 13.35
CA THR A 568 9.32 11.14 14.34
C THR A 568 8.17 12.12 14.35
N THR A 569 6.95 11.66 14.07
CA THR A 569 5.78 12.54 13.90
C THR A 569 4.66 12.13 14.84
N LEU A 570 4.25 13.04 15.72
CA LEU A 570 2.98 12.92 16.44
C LEU A 570 1.88 13.61 15.64
N THR A 571 0.94 12.84 15.13
CA THR A 571 -0.23 13.30 14.38
C THR A 571 -1.48 13.14 15.26
N VAL A 572 -2.19 14.24 15.51
CA VAL A 572 -3.43 14.27 16.30
C VAL A 572 -4.55 14.80 15.41
N THR A 573 -5.52 13.97 15.06
CA THR A 573 -6.69 14.33 14.26
C THR A 573 -7.94 14.30 15.13
N ALA A 574 -8.82 15.31 15.06
CA ALA A 574 -10.00 15.42 15.93
C ALA A 574 -11.15 16.22 15.29
N GLU A 575 -12.36 16.09 15.87
CA GLU A 575 -13.43 17.06 15.59
C GLU A 575 -12.98 18.47 16.03
N PRO A 576 -13.19 19.52 15.23
CA PRO A 576 -12.83 20.90 15.58
C PRO A 576 -13.48 21.49 16.85
N LYS A 577 -14.42 20.77 17.49
CA LYS A 577 -14.97 21.13 18.81
C LYS A 577 -14.10 20.63 19.97
N ASN A 578 -13.39 19.52 19.79
CA ASN A 578 -12.68 18.79 20.85
C ASN A 578 -11.15 19.02 20.79
N TRP A 579 -10.66 19.91 19.91
CA TRP A 579 -9.26 19.95 19.51
C TRP A 579 -8.25 20.22 20.63
N GLN A 580 -8.58 21.06 21.63
CA GLN A 580 -7.69 21.25 22.79
C GLN A 580 -7.57 19.96 23.61
N SER A 581 -8.70 19.26 23.84
CA SER A 581 -8.75 17.99 24.57
C SER A 581 -7.99 16.88 23.84
N ALA A 582 -8.05 16.86 22.50
CA ALA A 582 -7.29 15.93 21.66
C ALA A 582 -5.77 16.07 21.88
N ILE A 583 -5.26 17.30 21.81
CA ILE A 583 -3.84 17.60 22.08
C ILE A 583 -3.47 17.20 23.51
N LYS A 584 -4.28 17.63 24.48
CA LYS A 584 -4.04 17.38 25.91
C LYS A 584 -3.87 15.88 26.19
N VAL A 585 -4.76 15.06 25.65
CA VAL A 585 -4.74 13.60 25.80
C VAL A 585 -3.55 12.96 25.08
N ALA A 586 -3.23 13.37 23.85
CA ALA A 586 -2.07 12.84 23.12
C ALA A 586 -0.76 13.09 23.89
N VAL A 587 -0.59 14.29 24.44
CA VAL A 587 0.57 14.66 25.27
C VAL A 587 0.60 13.88 26.59
N GLN A 588 -0.56 13.59 27.19
CA GLN A 588 -0.66 12.80 28.42
C GLN A 588 -0.26 11.34 28.25
N GLU A 589 -0.68 10.66 27.17
CA GLU A 589 -0.31 9.26 26.95
C GLU A 589 1.19 9.12 26.63
N VAL A 590 1.72 10.07 25.85
CA VAL A 590 3.16 10.20 25.57
C VAL A 590 3.96 10.45 26.86
N ARG A 591 3.46 11.26 27.79
CA ARG A 591 4.06 11.41 29.13
C ARG A 591 3.95 10.13 29.96
N ARG A 592 2.79 9.47 29.98
CA ARG A 592 2.55 8.25 30.77
C ARG A 592 3.52 7.14 30.39
N LEU A 593 3.70 6.88 29.10
CA LEU A 593 4.63 5.85 28.65
C LEU A 593 6.09 6.20 28.95
N LYS A 594 6.48 7.48 28.89
CA LYS A 594 7.83 7.91 29.29
C LYS A 594 8.07 7.77 30.80
N GLU A 595 7.10 8.11 31.63
CA GLU A 595 7.26 8.19 33.09
C GLU A 595 7.13 6.82 33.78
N PHE A 596 6.25 5.94 33.28
CA PHE A 596 6.04 4.59 33.84
C PHE A 596 6.59 3.45 32.99
N GLY A 597 6.97 3.71 31.75
CA GLY A 597 7.53 2.69 30.84
C GLY A 597 6.53 1.66 30.31
N VAL A 598 7.07 0.75 29.52
CA VAL A 598 6.47 -0.50 29.05
C VAL A 598 6.48 -1.52 30.20
N THR A 599 5.45 -2.35 30.34
CA THR A 599 5.42 -3.42 31.36
C THR A 599 6.20 -4.67 30.91
N LYS A 600 6.49 -5.58 31.84
CA LYS A 600 7.12 -6.86 31.49
C LYS A 600 6.24 -7.72 30.58
N GLY A 601 4.93 -7.78 30.84
CA GLY A 601 3.97 -8.49 29.98
C GLY A 601 3.79 -7.85 28.60
N GLU A 602 3.93 -6.54 28.47
CA GLU A 602 4.03 -5.86 27.16
C GLU A 602 5.32 -6.21 26.43
N LEU A 603 6.49 -6.10 27.09
CA LEU A 603 7.79 -6.40 26.48
C LEU A 603 7.82 -7.82 25.90
N THR A 604 7.45 -8.83 26.70
CA THR A 604 7.39 -10.22 26.24
C THR A 604 6.43 -10.36 25.07
N ARG A 605 5.22 -9.80 25.16
CA ARG A 605 4.19 -9.91 24.12
C ARG A 605 4.63 -9.30 22.78
N TYR A 606 5.19 -8.09 22.79
CA TYR A 606 5.65 -7.44 21.55
C TYR A 606 6.93 -8.09 21.01
N MET A 607 7.82 -8.59 21.86
CA MET A 607 8.97 -9.39 21.43
C MET A 607 8.52 -10.68 20.73
N ASP A 608 7.64 -11.46 21.35
CA ASP A 608 7.12 -12.71 20.79
C ASP A 608 6.39 -12.47 19.46
N ALA A 609 5.56 -11.43 19.37
CA ALA A 609 4.86 -11.08 18.14
C ALA A 609 5.83 -10.71 17.00
N LEU A 610 6.88 -9.93 17.29
CA LEU A 610 7.90 -9.54 16.31
C LEU A 610 8.77 -10.73 15.87
N LEU A 611 9.09 -11.65 16.79
CA LEU A 611 9.81 -12.87 16.48
C LEU A 611 8.99 -13.78 15.57
N LYS A 612 7.71 -14.03 15.88
CA LYS A 612 6.81 -14.83 15.03
C LYS A 612 6.57 -14.21 13.64
N ASP A 613 6.37 -12.90 13.56
CA ASP A 613 6.28 -12.13 12.30
C ASP A 613 7.54 -12.34 11.44
N SER A 614 8.74 -12.18 12.03
CA SER A 614 10.01 -12.42 11.33
C SER A 614 10.20 -13.88 10.88
N GLU A 615 9.76 -14.87 11.67
CA GLU A 615 9.87 -16.29 11.30
C GLU A 615 8.87 -16.66 10.19
N GLN A 616 7.69 -16.04 10.16
CA GLN A 616 6.74 -16.18 9.05
C GLN A 616 7.33 -15.59 7.76
N LEU A 617 7.93 -14.40 7.81
CA LEU A 617 8.61 -13.80 6.66
C LEU A 617 9.80 -14.64 6.19
N ALA A 618 10.57 -15.24 7.11
CA ALA A 618 11.67 -16.17 6.79
C ALA A 618 11.18 -17.47 6.13
N ALA A 619 9.99 -17.96 6.51
CA ALA A 619 9.34 -19.11 5.88
C ALA A 619 8.70 -18.77 4.51
N MET A 620 8.37 -17.49 4.27
CA MET A 620 7.79 -17.00 3.01
C MET A 620 8.81 -16.45 2.01
N ILE A 621 10.12 -16.51 2.31
CA ILE A 621 11.21 -15.98 1.46
C ILE A 621 11.10 -16.39 -0.01
N ASP A 622 10.84 -17.67 -0.29
CA ASP A 622 10.75 -18.22 -1.64
C ASP A 622 9.48 -17.76 -2.42
N ASN A 623 8.60 -16.96 -1.78
CA ASN A 623 7.40 -16.36 -2.34
C ASN A 623 7.46 -14.81 -2.43
N VAL A 624 8.52 -14.16 -1.96
CA VAL A 624 8.63 -12.69 -1.99
C VAL A 624 8.87 -12.21 -3.41
N SER A 625 8.09 -11.24 -3.90
CA SER A 625 8.17 -10.87 -5.31
C SER A 625 9.33 -9.92 -5.62
N SER A 626 9.81 -9.96 -6.86
CA SER A 626 10.96 -9.17 -7.31
C SER A 626 10.77 -7.66 -7.16
N VAL A 627 9.52 -7.17 -7.20
CA VAL A 627 9.19 -5.76 -6.92
C VAL A 627 9.40 -5.44 -5.44
N ASP A 628 8.96 -6.32 -4.55
CA ASP A 628 8.99 -6.11 -3.09
C ASP A 628 10.44 -6.18 -2.56
N ASN A 629 11.23 -7.10 -3.12
CA ASN A 629 12.68 -7.19 -2.88
C ASN A 629 13.43 -5.96 -3.45
N LEU A 630 13.04 -5.48 -4.64
CA LEU A 630 13.68 -4.32 -5.29
C LEU A 630 13.40 -3.00 -4.57
N ASP A 631 12.15 -2.72 -4.20
CA ASP A 631 11.80 -1.56 -3.38
C ASP A 631 12.63 -1.53 -2.08
N PHE A 632 12.76 -2.67 -1.39
CA PHE A 632 13.58 -2.81 -0.17
C PHE A 632 15.09 -2.59 -0.42
N ILE A 633 15.64 -3.12 -1.52
CA ILE A 633 17.06 -2.95 -1.86
C ILE A 633 17.40 -1.49 -2.17
N MET A 634 16.56 -0.80 -2.95
CA MET A 634 16.77 0.61 -3.30
C MET A 634 16.76 1.51 -2.05
N GLU A 635 15.76 1.35 -1.19
CA GLU A 635 15.67 2.08 0.09
C GLU A 635 16.87 1.80 1.01
N SER A 636 17.30 0.55 1.09
CA SER A 636 18.44 0.14 1.91
C SER A 636 19.78 0.69 1.42
N ASP A 637 20.01 0.75 0.10
CA ASP A 637 21.23 1.33 -0.49
C ASP A 637 21.26 2.85 -0.30
N ALA A 638 20.12 3.53 -0.51
CA ALA A 638 19.97 4.97 -0.33
C ALA A 638 20.24 5.44 1.11
N LEU A 639 19.73 4.71 2.10
CA LEU A 639 19.98 4.96 3.53
C LEU A 639 21.35 4.40 3.99
N GLY A 640 21.88 3.40 3.29
CA GLY A 640 23.16 2.75 3.57
C GLY A 640 23.12 1.70 4.67
N HIS A 641 21.97 1.02 4.84
CA HIS A 641 21.78 -0.14 5.72
C HIS A 641 22.40 -1.42 5.12
N THR A 642 22.68 -2.42 5.96
CA THR A 642 22.99 -3.78 5.49
C THR A 642 21.74 -4.48 4.99
N VAL A 643 21.67 -4.78 3.70
CA VAL A 643 20.63 -5.65 3.13
C VAL A 643 20.90 -7.09 3.58
N MET A 644 19.96 -7.66 4.34
CA MET A 644 19.86 -9.08 4.69
C MET A 644 18.76 -9.76 3.86
N ASP A 645 18.84 -11.09 3.70
CA ASP A 645 17.65 -11.88 3.33
C ASP A 645 16.72 -12.09 4.54
N GLN A 646 15.52 -12.64 4.31
CA GLN A 646 14.49 -12.81 5.34
C GLN A 646 14.88 -13.83 6.42
N ARG A 647 15.69 -14.86 6.09
CA ARG A 647 16.19 -15.86 7.05
C ARG A 647 17.30 -15.26 7.90
N GLN A 648 18.29 -14.60 7.27
CA GLN A 648 19.33 -13.82 7.95
C GLN A 648 18.74 -12.76 8.90
N GLY A 649 17.66 -12.09 8.47
CA GLY A 649 16.95 -11.10 9.29
C GLY A 649 16.31 -11.71 10.52
N HIS A 650 15.66 -12.88 10.40
CA HIS A 650 15.09 -13.61 11.54
C HIS A 650 16.17 -14.14 12.49
N GLU A 651 17.23 -14.77 11.95
CA GLU A 651 18.37 -15.28 12.75
C GLU A 651 19.05 -14.15 13.52
N SER A 652 19.28 -13.00 12.87
CA SER A 652 19.87 -11.83 13.51
C SER A 652 18.94 -11.22 14.57
N LEU A 653 17.63 -11.17 14.31
CA LEU A 653 16.65 -10.71 15.30
C LEU A 653 16.59 -11.64 16.53
N MET A 654 16.65 -12.95 16.32
CA MET A 654 16.70 -13.95 17.40
C MET A 654 17.96 -13.83 18.25
N ALA A 655 19.14 -13.64 17.63
CA ALA A 655 20.40 -13.42 18.35
C ALA A 655 20.37 -12.15 19.21
N VAL A 656 19.67 -11.10 18.75
CA VAL A 656 19.53 -9.83 19.47
C VAL A 656 18.47 -9.88 20.56
N ALA A 657 17.34 -10.55 20.33
CA ALA A 657 16.18 -10.55 21.23
C ALA A 657 16.52 -10.96 22.67
N GLY A 658 17.36 -12.00 22.84
CA GLY A 658 17.83 -12.46 24.15
C GLY A 658 18.72 -11.47 24.91
N THR A 659 19.17 -10.39 24.27
CA THR A 659 19.99 -9.34 24.89
C THR A 659 19.18 -8.13 25.39
N VAL A 660 17.89 -8.04 25.07
CA VAL A 660 17.09 -6.83 25.32
C VAL A 660 16.55 -6.80 26.75
N THR A 661 16.88 -5.75 27.52
CA THR A 661 16.32 -5.53 28.86
C THR A 661 15.18 -4.53 28.86
N LEU A 662 14.33 -4.57 29.90
CA LEU A 662 13.20 -3.66 30.06
C LEU A 662 13.65 -2.21 30.28
N ASP A 663 14.72 -2.02 31.05
CA ASP A 663 15.24 -0.70 31.42
C ASP A 663 15.83 0.05 30.21
N GLU A 664 16.49 -0.67 29.30
CA GLU A 664 17.01 -0.10 28.05
C GLU A 664 15.90 0.24 27.04
N VAL A 665 14.88 -0.62 26.93
CA VAL A 665 13.67 -0.34 26.12
C VAL A 665 12.99 0.95 26.61
N ASN A 666 12.84 1.09 27.92
CA ASN A 666 12.24 2.28 28.52
C ASN A 666 13.14 3.52 28.39
N SER A 667 14.47 3.37 28.54
CA SER A 667 15.43 4.48 28.40
C SER A 667 15.49 5.03 26.97
N ILE A 668 15.59 4.17 25.95
CA ILE A 668 15.64 4.57 24.55
C ILE A 668 14.27 5.04 24.07
N GLY A 669 13.20 4.42 24.54
CA GLY A 669 11.83 4.88 24.31
C GLY A 669 11.56 6.28 24.84
N ALA A 670 12.00 6.56 26.07
CA ALA A 670 11.89 7.88 26.68
C ALA A 670 12.54 8.98 25.82
N GLN A 671 13.74 8.74 25.30
CA GLN A 671 14.47 9.68 24.43
C GLN A 671 13.68 10.02 23.16
N VAL A 672 13.05 9.03 22.52
CA VAL A 672 12.21 9.26 21.32
C VAL A 672 10.99 10.15 21.63
N LEU A 673 10.50 10.15 22.88
CA LEU A 673 9.35 10.94 23.32
C LEU A 673 9.70 12.31 23.94
N GLU A 674 10.98 12.66 24.12
CA GLU A 674 11.38 13.89 24.82
C GLU A 674 10.83 15.18 24.18
N PHE A 675 10.81 15.27 22.85
CA PHE A 675 10.37 16.47 22.12
C PHE A 675 8.88 16.84 22.33
N ILE A 676 8.09 15.89 22.84
CA ILE A 676 6.67 16.06 23.19
C ILE A 676 6.52 16.18 24.71
N SER A 677 7.09 15.21 25.45
CA SER A 677 6.92 15.06 26.90
C SER A 677 7.64 16.11 27.75
N ASP A 678 8.72 16.70 27.22
CA ASP A 678 9.47 17.80 27.83
C ASP A 678 9.33 19.11 27.03
N PHE A 679 8.30 19.21 26.16
CA PHE A 679 8.11 20.34 25.26
C PHE A 679 8.16 21.70 25.98
N GLY A 680 9.15 22.52 25.59
CA GLY A 680 9.40 23.85 26.18
C GLY A 680 10.35 23.88 27.38
N LYS A 681 10.90 22.74 27.83
CA LYS A 681 12.05 22.71 28.76
C LYS A 681 13.36 23.01 28.00
N PRO A 682 14.34 23.72 28.58
CA PRO A 682 15.57 24.11 27.87
C PRO A 682 16.51 22.93 27.58
N THR A 683 16.31 21.78 28.24
CA THR A 683 17.06 20.54 28.01
C THR A 683 16.46 19.66 26.90
N ALA A 684 15.22 19.92 26.46
CA ALA A 684 14.50 19.05 25.54
C ALA A 684 14.98 19.22 24.08
N PRO A 685 14.85 18.18 23.23
CA PRO A 685 14.98 18.33 21.79
C PRO A 685 13.83 19.19 21.23
N LEU A 686 14.17 20.25 20.51
CA LEU A 686 13.18 21.16 19.92
C LEU A 686 12.49 20.53 18.69
N PRO A 687 11.14 20.55 18.59
CA PRO A 687 10.44 20.11 17.40
C PRO A 687 10.87 20.91 16.16
N ALA A 688 11.18 20.23 15.07
CA ALA A 688 11.60 20.85 13.80
C ALA A 688 10.49 21.73 13.19
N ALA A 689 9.24 21.30 13.36
CA ALA A 689 8.03 22.04 13.05
C ALA A 689 6.84 21.54 13.89
N VAL A 690 5.85 22.42 14.10
CA VAL A 690 4.51 22.08 14.58
C VAL A 690 3.52 22.74 13.63
N VAL A 691 2.65 21.95 12.99
CA VAL A 691 1.73 22.42 11.93
C VAL A 691 0.31 21.92 12.18
N ALA A 692 -0.63 22.84 12.34
CA ALA A 692 -2.06 22.57 12.47
C ALA A 692 -2.80 22.86 11.16
N CYS A 693 -3.37 21.82 10.55
CA CYS A 693 -4.21 21.89 9.37
C CYS A 693 -5.68 21.88 9.81
N VAL A 694 -6.42 22.96 9.54
CA VAL A 694 -7.75 23.18 10.11
C VAL A 694 -8.78 23.67 9.07
N PRO A 695 -10.08 23.35 9.25
CA PRO A 695 -11.14 23.96 8.45
C PRO A 695 -11.21 25.48 8.70
N LYS A 696 -11.45 26.26 7.64
CA LYS A 696 -11.78 27.69 7.77
C LYS A 696 -13.20 27.92 8.34
N LYS A 697 -14.09 26.94 8.17
CA LYS A 697 -15.47 26.95 8.65
C LYS A 697 -15.88 25.61 9.26
N VAL A 698 -16.56 25.65 10.40
CA VAL A 698 -17.07 24.49 11.13
C VAL A 698 -18.59 24.60 11.23
N HIS A 699 -19.28 23.46 11.20
CA HIS A 699 -20.73 23.41 11.44
C HIS A 699 -20.98 23.29 12.95
N VAL A 700 -21.74 24.24 13.50
CA VAL A 700 -22.24 24.20 14.88
C VAL A 700 -23.73 23.92 14.82
N ASP A 701 -24.14 22.81 15.43
CA ASP A 701 -25.50 22.31 15.34
C ASP A 701 -26.49 23.34 15.92
N GLY A 702 -27.57 23.63 15.19
CA GLY A 702 -28.52 24.70 15.52
C GLY A 702 -28.11 26.13 15.06
N ILE A 703 -26.83 26.38 14.78
CA ILE A 703 -26.33 27.71 14.35
C ILE A 703 -25.95 27.74 12.86
N GLY A 704 -25.44 26.64 12.31
CA GLY A 704 -25.01 26.55 10.90
C GLY A 704 -23.49 26.60 10.74
N GLU A 705 -23.00 27.13 9.62
CA GLU A 705 -21.55 27.33 9.41
C GLU A 705 -21.04 28.57 10.16
N THR A 706 -20.05 28.38 11.03
CA THR A 706 -19.32 29.45 11.73
C THR A 706 -17.84 29.45 11.33
N GLU A 707 -17.22 30.64 11.35
CA GLU A 707 -15.77 30.80 11.12
C GLU A 707 -14.96 30.15 12.26
N PHE A 708 -13.97 29.32 11.92
CA PHE A 708 -13.16 28.62 12.92
C PHE A 708 -11.89 29.39 13.25
N LYS A 709 -11.77 29.83 14.51
CA LYS A 709 -10.67 30.64 15.03
C LYS A 709 -9.83 29.81 15.97
N ILE A 710 -8.52 29.92 15.78
CA ILE A 710 -7.49 29.20 16.53
C ILE A 710 -6.20 30.03 16.47
N THR A 711 -5.46 30.12 17.56
CA THR A 711 -4.16 30.80 17.61
C THR A 711 -3.01 29.86 17.98
N SER A 712 -1.79 30.22 17.57
CA SER A 712 -0.57 29.48 17.91
C SER A 712 -0.29 29.48 19.42
N SER A 713 -0.72 30.53 20.12
CA SER A 713 -0.77 30.63 21.59
C SER A 713 -1.72 29.60 22.22
N GLU A 714 -2.92 29.41 21.69
CA GLU A 714 -3.87 28.40 22.20
C GLU A 714 -3.35 26.97 21.98
N ILE A 715 -2.73 26.69 20.83
CA ILE A 715 -2.08 25.40 20.55
C ILE A 715 -0.97 25.14 21.59
N THR A 716 -0.12 26.14 21.83
CA THR A 716 0.98 26.05 22.81
C THR A 716 0.44 25.85 24.24
N ALA A 717 -0.69 26.49 24.58
CA ALA A 717 -1.35 26.33 25.87
C ALA A 717 -2.02 24.94 26.03
N ALA A 718 -2.62 24.40 24.97
CA ALA A 718 -3.20 23.05 24.98
C ALA A 718 -2.13 21.97 25.20
N ILE A 719 -0.95 22.11 24.56
CA ILE A 719 0.19 21.22 24.80
C ILE A 719 0.62 21.32 26.27
N LYS A 720 0.85 22.54 26.80
CA LYS A 720 1.26 22.74 28.20
C LYS A 720 0.25 22.20 29.22
N SER A 721 -1.05 22.35 28.97
CA SER A 721 -2.09 21.76 29.83
C SER A 721 -2.04 20.22 29.88
N GLY A 722 -1.53 19.56 28.82
CA GLY A 722 -1.23 18.12 28.84
C GLY A 722 0.06 17.76 29.60
N LEU A 723 0.99 18.71 29.75
CA LEU A 723 2.20 18.57 30.56
C LEU A 723 1.97 18.80 32.07
N GLU A 724 0.95 19.60 32.41
CA GLU A 724 0.67 20.02 33.80
C GLU A 724 -0.30 19.08 34.54
N GLU A 725 -1.16 18.33 33.83
CA GLU A 725 -2.13 17.43 34.47
C GLU A 725 -1.48 16.14 35.02
N THR A 726 -2.05 15.62 36.10
CA THR A 726 -1.59 14.39 36.78
C THR A 726 -1.79 13.15 35.89
N ILE A 727 -0.79 12.26 35.89
CA ILE A 727 -0.85 10.96 35.24
C ILE A 727 -0.64 9.83 36.25
N GLU A 728 -1.39 8.75 36.07
CA GLU A 728 -1.31 7.53 36.86
C GLU A 728 -0.71 6.40 36.01
N ALA A 729 -0.06 5.44 36.68
CA ALA A 729 0.43 4.22 36.07
C ALA A 729 -0.72 3.38 35.47
N GLU A 730 -0.38 2.51 34.52
CA GLU A 730 -1.36 1.67 33.83
C GLU A 730 -1.38 0.25 34.43
N PRO A 731 -2.55 -0.32 34.76
CA PRO A 731 -2.62 -1.68 35.29
C PRO A 731 -2.26 -2.70 34.21
N GLU A 732 -1.50 -3.74 34.59
CA GLU A 732 -1.15 -4.81 33.66
C GLU A 732 -2.39 -5.65 33.32
N LEU A 733 -2.71 -5.74 32.03
CA LEU A 733 -3.90 -6.43 31.53
C LEU A 733 -3.61 -7.91 31.25
N GLU A 734 -4.28 -8.81 31.97
CA GLU A 734 -4.23 -10.24 31.70
C GLU A 734 -4.87 -10.57 30.34
N VAL A 735 -4.07 -11.08 29.41
CA VAL A 735 -4.52 -11.51 28.08
C VAL A 735 -4.94 -12.99 28.14
N PRO A 736 -6.15 -13.35 27.70
CA PRO A 736 -6.57 -14.75 27.66
C PRO A 736 -5.70 -15.54 26.67
N LYS A 737 -5.40 -16.81 27.02
CA LYS A 737 -4.74 -17.75 26.09
C LYS A 737 -5.73 -18.35 25.08
N GLU A 738 -6.98 -18.52 25.49
CA GLU A 738 -8.08 -19.10 24.71
C GLU A 738 -9.35 -18.30 25.01
N LEU A 739 -10.22 -18.08 24.02
CA LEU A 739 -11.53 -17.44 24.20
C LEU A 739 -12.63 -18.45 24.56
N MET A 740 -12.38 -19.74 24.35
CA MET A 740 -13.28 -20.84 24.73
C MET A 740 -12.45 -21.96 25.35
N SER A 741 -12.82 -22.44 26.53
CA SER A 741 -12.12 -23.57 27.15
C SER A 741 -12.47 -24.90 26.44
N PRO A 742 -11.57 -25.90 26.44
CA PRO A 742 -11.84 -27.22 25.86
C PRO A 742 -13.07 -27.91 26.49
N VAL A 743 -13.35 -27.66 27.76
CA VAL A 743 -14.53 -28.20 28.47
C VAL A 743 -15.83 -27.64 27.87
N GLN A 744 -15.93 -26.33 27.70
CA GLN A 744 -17.10 -25.69 27.07
C GLN A 744 -17.30 -26.16 25.63
N LEU A 745 -16.20 -26.34 24.88
CA LEU A 745 -16.24 -26.88 23.52
C LEU A 745 -16.78 -28.32 23.50
N GLN A 746 -16.33 -29.16 24.44
CA GLN A 746 -16.78 -30.55 24.57
C GLN A 746 -18.26 -30.65 24.98
N GLU A 747 -18.73 -29.79 25.90
CA GLU A 747 -20.14 -29.65 26.26
C GLU A 747 -21.00 -29.23 25.07
N LEU A 748 -20.55 -28.24 24.28
CA LEU A 748 -21.21 -27.80 23.06
C LEU A 748 -21.28 -28.92 22.01
N ARG A 749 -20.21 -29.71 21.81
CA ARG A 749 -20.26 -30.88 20.91
C ARG A 749 -21.26 -31.93 21.39
N MET A 750 -21.32 -32.23 22.69
CA MET A 750 -22.30 -33.16 23.25
C MET A 750 -23.76 -32.67 23.09
N GLN A 751 -23.99 -31.36 23.28
CA GLN A 751 -25.32 -30.74 23.12
C GLN A 751 -25.77 -30.64 21.66
N ARG A 752 -24.86 -30.24 20.74
CA ARG A 752 -25.20 -29.89 19.35
C ARG A 752 -25.06 -31.06 18.37
N ARG A 753 -24.21 -32.05 18.68
CA ARG A 753 -23.91 -33.22 17.83
C ARG A 753 -23.56 -32.83 16.38
N PRO A 754 -22.56 -31.96 16.18
CA PRO A 754 -22.16 -31.49 14.85
C PRO A 754 -21.77 -32.65 13.93
N SER A 755 -22.23 -32.60 12.68
CA SER A 755 -21.93 -33.61 11.66
C SER A 755 -22.01 -33.03 10.25
N PHE A 756 -21.35 -33.68 9.29
CA PHE A 756 -21.48 -33.34 7.87
C PHE A 756 -22.69 -34.06 7.24
N ILE A 757 -23.46 -33.34 6.44
CA ILE A 757 -24.66 -33.82 5.75
C ILE A 757 -24.46 -33.82 4.22
N PRO A 758 -25.27 -34.57 3.44
CA PRO A 758 -25.24 -34.49 1.98
C PRO A 758 -25.49 -33.08 1.46
N LEU A 759 -24.80 -32.70 0.38
CA LEU A 759 -24.89 -31.34 -0.20
C LEU A 759 -26.27 -31.06 -0.83
N SER A 760 -26.91 -32.07 -1.42
CA SER A 760 -28.30 -32.05 -1.88
C SER A 760 -29.02 -33.35 -1.49
N PRO A 761 -30.36 -33.36 -1.38
CA PRO A 761 -31.12 -34.58 -1.08
C PRO A 761 -31.10 -35.62 -2.21
N GLU A 762 -30.75 -35.20 -3.43
CA GLU A 762 -30.67 -36.06 -4.62
C GLU A 762 -29.29 -36.75 -4.74
N ILE A 763 -28.23 -36.09 -4.25
CA ILE A 763 -26.85 -36.57 -4.33
C ILE A 763 -26.41 -36.93 -2.92
N ASN A 764 -26.52 -38.22 -2.57
CA ASN A 764 -26.19 -38.77 -1.25
C ASN A 764 -24.66 -38.85 -1.00
N VAL A 765 -23.97 -37.71 -1.14
CA VAL A 765 -22.52 -37.53 -1.06
C VAL A 765 -22.25 -36.35 -0.13
N ALA A 766 -21.65 -36.63 1.03
CA ALA A 766 -21.32 -35.63 2.05
C ALA A 766 -19.96 -34.93 1.82
N LYS A 767 -19.26 -35.22 0.72
CA LYS A 767 -18.01 -34.58 0.27
C LYS A 767 -17.96 -34.52 -1.24
N VAL A 768 -18.13 -33.34 -1.84
CA VAL A 768 -17.77 -33.13 -3.25
C VAL A 768 -16.37 -32.55 -3.28
N GLN A 769 -15.48 -33.14 -4.07
CA GLN A 769 -14.14 -32.61 -4.31
C GLN A 769 -13.98 -32.39 -5.81
N ASP A 770 -13.80 -31.13 -6.20
CA ASP A 770 -13.45 -30.80 -7.57
C ASP A 770 -11.97 -31.10 -7.83
N LYS A 771 -11.71 -31.86 -8.89
CA LYS A 771 -10.36 -32.28 -9.30
C LYS A 771 -9.64 -31.24 -10.14
N GLU A 772 -10.36 -30.27 -10.71
CA GLU A 772 -9.76 -29.20 -11.52
C GLU A 772 -9.29 -28.03 -10.64
N THR A 773 -10.16 -27.53 -9.74
CA THR A 773 -9.77 -26.46 -8.80
C THR A 773 -9.10 -26.96 -7.52
N GLY A 774 -9.28 -28.23 -7.14
CA GLY A 774 -8.81 -28.79 -5.86
C GLY A 774 -9.63 -28.36 -4.64
N ILE A 775 -10.84 -27.81 -4.84
CA ILE A 775 -11.74 -27.38 -3.77
C ILE A 775 -12.55 -28.57 -3.26
N THR A 776 -12.66 -28.70 -1.93
CA THR A 776 -13.61 -29.60 -1.26
C THR A 776 -14.81 -28.81 -0.75
N GLN A 777 -15.99 -29.36 -0.94
CA GLN A 777 -17.26 -28.82 -0.47
C GLN A 777 -17.91 -29.78 0.55
N ARG A 778 -18.36 -29.22 1.66
CA ARG A 778 -19.08 -29.86 2.77
C ARG A 778 -20.33 -29.05 3.11
N ARG A 779 -21.29 -29.67 3.80
CA ARG A 779 -22.38 -28.96 4.48
C ARG A 779 -22.53 -29.47 5.90
N LEU A 780 -22.73 -28.56 6.85
CA LEU A 780 -22.90 -28.88 8.26
C LEU A 780 -24.36 -29.15 8.61
N SER A 781 -24.59 -29.93 9.67
CA SER A 781 -25.91 -30.26 10.20
C SER A 781 -26.71 -29.06 10.70
N ASN A 782 -26.07 -27.91 10.92
CA ASN A 782 -26.72 -26.63 11.25
C ASN A 782 -27.09 -25.77 10.01
N GLY A 783 -26.84 -26.27 8.80
CA GLY A 783 -27.19 -25.66 7.51
C GLY A 783 -25.99 -25.18 6.70
N ILE A 784 -24.93 -24.74 7.39
CA ILE A 784 -23.80 -23.98 6.81
C ILE A 784 -23.05 -24.78 5.72
N PRO A 785 -23.06 -24.36 4.44
CA PRO A 785 -22.07 -24.79 3.46
C PRO A 785 -20.65 -24.31 3.83
N VAL A 786 -19.69 -25.23 3.73
CA VAL A 786 -18.27 -24.95 3.97
C VAL A 786 -17.45 -25.43 2.78
N ASN A 787 -16.71 -24.52 2.17
CA ASN A 787 -15.79 -24.76 1.08
C ASN A 787 -14.36 -24.66 1.63
N TYR A 788 -13.48 -25.62 1.36
CA TYR A 788 -12.07 -25.52 1.74
C TYR A 788 -11.10 -26.03 0.66
N LYS A 789 -9.90 -25.44 0.64
CA LYS A 789 -8.80 -25.86 -0.25
C LYS A 789 -7.47 -25.86 0.49
N ILE A 790 -6.83 -27.03 0.54
CA ILE A 790 -5.45 -27.18 1.02
C ILE A 790 -4.51 -26.57 -0.04
N SER A 791 -3.61 -25.68 0.38
CA SER A 791 -2.76 -24.88 -0.51
C SER A 791 -1.44 -24.54 0.16
N LYS A 792 -0.31 -24.86 -0.50
CA LYS A 792 1.04 -24.64 0.03
C LYS A 792 1.68 -23.30 -0.37
N ASN A 793 0.90 -22.42 -1.00
CA ASN A 793 1.40 -21.13 -1.49
C ASN A 793 1.72 -20.17 -0.34
N GLU A 794 0.97 -20.22 0.76
CA GLU A 794 1.24 -19.48 2.00
C GLU A 794 1.61 -20.50 3.09
N ALA A 795 2.89 -20.88 3.13
CA ALA A 795 3.40 -21.91 4.03
C ALA A 795 3.08 -21.59 5.50
N ARG A 796 2.47 -22.54 6.22
CA ARG A 796 1.97 -22.37 7.61
C ARG A 796 0.97 -21.21 7.81
N GLY A 797 0.37 -20.67 6.75
CA GLY A 797 -0.66 -19.64 6.78
C GLY A 797 -2.07 -20.17 6.47
N GLY A 798 -3.08 -19.36 6.78
CA GLY A 798 -4.46 -19.62 6.40
C GLY A 798 -5.33 -18.37 6.32
N VAL A 799 -6.32 -18.42 5.43
CA VAL A 799 -7.35 -17.39 5.23
C VAL A 799 -8.72 -18.05 5.31
N MET A 800 -9.63 -17.49 6.12
CA MET A 800 -11.02 -17.92 6.25
C MET A 800 -11.95 -16.73 5.99
N ARG A 801 -12.89 -16.86 5.07
CA ARG A 801 -13.93 -15.86 4.79
C ARG A 801 -15.31 -16.44 5.07
N LEU A 802 -16.05 -15.83 6.00
CA LEU A 802 -17.50 -15.95 6.10
C LEU A 802 -18.14 -14.92 5.15
N ILE A 803 -19.13 -15.37 4.38
CA ILE A 803 -20.03 -14.52 3.59
C ILE A 803 -21.46 -14.79 4.06
N VAL A 804 -22.26 -13.74 4.22
CA VAL A 804 -23.67 -13.80 4.65
C VAL A 804 -24.52 -13.06 3.62
N GLY A 805 -25.51 -13.71 3.03
CA GLY A 805 -26.35 -13.14 1.98
C GLY A 805 -27.31 -12.06 2.48
N GLY A 806 -27.57 -11.04 1.67
CA GLY A 806 -28.60 -10.01 1.90
C GLY A 806 -28.04 -8.60 1.92
N GLY A 807 -26.95 -8.36 2.64
CA GLY A 807 -26.23 -7.09 2.69
C GLY A 807 -27.15 -5.91 2.99
N ARG A 808 -26.94 -4.78 2.29
CA ARG A 808 -27.85 -3.61 2.36
C ARG A 808 -29.12 -3.77 1.51
N ALA A 809 -29.15 -4.65 0.52
CA ALA A 809 -30.36 -4.91 -0.27
C ALA A 809 -31.50 -5.51 0.58
N ALA A 810 -31.16 -6.24 1.65
CA ALA A 810 -32.11 -6.73 2.65
C ALA A 810 -32.69 -5.66 3.60
N GLU A 811 -32.22 -4.40 3.55
CA GLU A 811 -32.77 -3.32 4.38
C GLU A 811 -34.24 -3.01 4.00
N THR A 812 -35.11 -2.92 5.00
CA THR A 812 -36.47 -2.42 4.85
C THR A 812 -36.48 -0.89 4.69
N SER A 813 -37.59 -0.33 4.20
CA SER A 813 -37.68 1.10 3.85
C SER A 813 -37.58 2.06 5.05
N ASP A 814 -37.81 1.56 6.26
CA ASP A 814 -37.63 2.21 7.55
C ASP A 814 -36.25 1.94 8.18
N ALA A 815 -35.60 0.81 7.86
CA ALA A 815 -34.28 0.41 8.36
C ALA A 815 -33.11 0.80 7.42
N LYS A 816 -33.27 1.84 6.60
CA LYS A 816 -32.24 2.33 5.67
C LYS A 816 -30.94 2.72 6.39
N GLY A 817 -29.84 2.09 6.01
CA GLY A 817 -28.53 2.23 6.63
C GLY A 817 -28.32 1.39 7.89
N ALA A 818 -29.30 0.57 8.30
CA ALA A 818 -29.19 -0.24 9.53
C ALA A 818 -28.11 -1.32 9.44
N VAL A 819 -27.89 -1.91 8.27
CA VAL A 819 -26.91 -3.00 8.11
C VAL A 819 -25.50 -2.44 8.16
N ILE A 820 -25.23 -1.39 7.37
CA ILE A 820 -23.91 -0.73 7.36
C ILE A 820 -23.56 -0.11 8.73
N LEU A 821 -24.53 0.53 9.40
CA LEU A 821 -24.35 1.05 10.76
C LEU A 821 -24.17 -0.09 11.79
N GLY A 822 -24.91 -1.18 11.66
CA GLY A 822 -24.85 -2.33 12.58
C GLY A 822 -23.56 -3.14 12.45
N VAL A 823 -23.10 -3.41 11.22
CA VAL A 823 -21.83 -4.09 10.95
C VAL A 823 -20.66 -3.25 11.48
N ARG A 824 -20.70 -1.93 11.28
CA ARG A 824 -19.73 -1.02 11.90
C ARG A 824 -19.84 -0.99 13.43
N THR A 825 -21.04 -1.04 14.01
CA THR A 825 -21.26 -1.12 15.46
C THR A 825 -20.68 -2.40 16.07
N LEU A 826 -20.84 -3.54 15.39
CA LEU A 826 -20.28 -4.82 15.82
C LEU A 826 -18.73 -4.79 15.82
N SER A 827 -18.13 -4.23 14.76
CA SER A 827 -16.68 -3.98 14.71
C SER A 827 -16.24 -3.00 15.82
N GLU A 828 -16.93 -1.88 16.01
CA GLU A 828 -16.62 -0.87 17.04
C GLU A 828 -16.84 -1.33 18.48
N SER A 829 -17.63 -2.39 18.69
CA SER A 829 -17.75 -3.06 19.98
C SER A 829 -16.47 -3.83 20.30
N GLY A 830 -15.98 -4.64 19.36
CA GLY A 830 -14.78 -5.47 19.53
C GLY A 830 -14.82 -6.46 20.70
N ARG A 831 -15.98 -6.59 21.38
CA ARG A 831 -16.16 -7.32 22.63
C ARG A 831 -16.98 -8.59 22.41
N VAL A 832 -16.48 -9.73 22.86
CA VAL A 832 -17.18 -11.04 22.78
C VAL A 832 -17.25 -11.74 24.14
N GLY A 833 -18.44 -12.23 24.47
CA GLY A 833 -18.73 -12.84 25.77
C GLY A 833 -18.32 -11.96 26.95
N ASN A 834 -17.59 -12.55 27.90
CA ASN A 834 -17.13 -11.85 29.10
C ASN A 834 -15.86 -11.03 28.87
N PHE A 835 -15.04 -11.36 27.88
CA PHE A 835 -13.76 -10.69 27.61
C PHE A 835 -13.98 -9.22 27.26
N SER A 836 -13.02 -8.37 27.61
CA SER A 836 -13.04 -6.95 27.26
C SER A 836 -12.58 -6.75 25.80
N ARG A 837 -12.83 -5.58 25.19
CA ARG A 837 -12.36 -5.31 23.81
C ARG A 837 -10.83 -5.40 23.76
N GLU A 838 -10.20 -4.85 24.77
CA GLU A 838 -8.75 -4.76 24.97
C GLU A 838 -8.11 -6.17 25.06
N GLN A 839 -8.76 -7.11 25.75
CA GLN A 839 -8.32 -8.51 25.83
C GLN A 839 -8.46 -9.25 24.49
N VAL A 840 -9.54 -9.01 23.74
CA VAL A 840 -9.75 -9.59 22.40
C VAL A 840 -8.74 -9.00 21.40
N GLU A 841 -8.51 -7.68 21.46
CA GLU A 841 -7.53 -6.99 20.61
C GLU A 841 -6.10 -7.52 20.85
N LEU A 842 -5.72 -7.84 22.10
CA LEU A 842 -4.42 -8.50 22.41
C LEU A 842 -4.39 -9.99 22.10
N PHE A 843 -5.50 -10.73 22.26
CA PHE A 843 -5.60 -12.13 21.88
C PHE A 843 -5.33 -12.32 20.37
N CYS A 844 -5.84 -11.41 19.53
CA CYS A 844 -5.54 -11.40 18.09
C CYS A 844 -4.05 -11.19 17.80
N VAL A 845 -3.40 -10.24 18.50
CA VAL A 845 -1.96 -9.97 18.34
C VAL A 845 -1.10 -11.20 18.70
N ASN A 846 -1.40 -11.87 19.82
CA ASN A 846 -0.65 -13.04 20.31
C ASN A 846 -0.63 -14.23 19.32
N HIS A 847 -1.71 -14.39 18.55
CA HIS A 847 -1.94 -15.48 17.61
C HIS A 847 -1.75 -15.08 16.13
N LEU A 848 -1.30 -13.84 15.87
CA LEU A 848 -1.16 -13.24 14.54
C LEU A 848 -2.46 -13.32 13.71
N ILE A 849 -3.59 -13.00 14.34
CA ILE A 849 -4.91 -12.94 13.69
C ILE A 849 -5.18 -11.50 13.24
N ASN A 850 -5.45 -11.33 11.94
CA ASN A 850 -6.06 -10.11 11.40
C ASN A 850 -7.52 -10.43 11.01
N CYS A 851 -8.47 -9.60 11.44
CA CYS A 851 -9.91 -9.82 11.26
C CYS A 851 -10.58 -8.56 10.70
N SER A 852 -11.04 -8.61 9.45
CA SER A 852 -11.89 -7.56 8.85
C SER A 852 -13.36 -7.97 8.85
N LEU A 853 -14.25 -6.99 9.00
CA LEU A 853 -15.70 -7.15 8.97
C LEU A 853 -16.30 -5.99 8.17
N GLU A 854 -16.95 -6.30 7.06
CA GLU A 854 -17.39 -5.33 6.05
C GLU A 854 -18.76 -5.70 5.48
N SER A 855 -19.48 -4.72 4.92
CA SER A 855 -20.82 -4.89 4.35
C SER A 855 -20.94 -4.24 2.99
N THR A 856 -21.39 -5.00 1.99
CA THR A 856 -21.70 -4.52 0.65
C THR A 856 -23.21 -4.41 0.46
N GLU A 857 -23.61 -4.02 -0.74
CA GLU A 857 -24.99 -4.01 -1.21
C GLU A 857 -25.62 -5.41 -1.15
N GLU A 858 -24.86 -6.48 -1.39
CA GLU A 858 -25.37 -7.84 -1.59
C GLU A 858 -25.05 -8.81 -0.44
N PHE A 859 -24.00 -8.55 0.35
CA PHE A 859 -23.55 -9.44 1.42
C PHE A 859 -22.90 -8.72 2.60
N ILE A 860 -22.83 -9.40 3.74
CA ILE A 860 -21.92 -9.08 4.86
C ILE A 860 -20.75 -10.08 4.78
N SER A 861 -19.51 -9.62 4.92
CA SER A 861 -18.33 -10.50 4.87
C SER A 861 -17.39 -10.27 6.04
N MET A 862 -16.90 -11.37 6.61
CA MET A 862 -15.90 -11.37 7.68
C MET A 862 -14.70 -12.20 7.21
N GLU A 863 -13.51 -11.62 7.17
CA GLU A 863 -12.28 -12.26 6.69
C GLU A 863 -11.24 -12.31 7.81
N PHE A 864 -10.75 -13.52 8.06
CA PHE A 864 -9.69 -13.83 9.01
C PHE A 864 -8.44 -14.26 8.25
N ARG A 865 -7.29 -13.70 8.63
CA ARG A 865 -5.96 -14.18 8.25
C ARG A 865 -5.27 -14.64 9.53
N PHE A 866 -4.72 -15.84 9.53
CA PHE A 866 -4.17 -16.49 10.72
C PHE A 866 -2.96 -17.37 10.36
N THR A 867 -2.19 -17.74 11.37
CA THR A 867 -1.11 -18.72 11.25
C THR A 867 -1.53 -20.09 11.77
N LEU A 868 -0.89 -21.15 11.28
CA LEU A 868 -1.06 -22.53 11.75
C LEU A 868 -0.13 -22.87 12.94
N ARG A 869 0.73 -21.93 13.36
CA ARG A 869 1.56 -22.01 14.57
C ARG A 869 0.72 -21.70 15.80
N ASP A 870 1.15 -22.16 16.97
CA ASP A 870 0.63 -21.79 18.29
C ASP A 870 -0.91 -21.80 18.39
N ASN A 871 -1.56 -22.79 17.75
CA ASN A 871 -3.01 -22.91 17.64
C ASN A 871 -3.73 -21.69 17.01
N GLY A 872 -3.06 -20.83 16.24
CA GLY A 872 -3.62 -19.62 15.63
C GLY A 872 -4.86 -19.85 14.75
N MET A 873 -4.94 -21.00 14.07
CA MET A 873 -6.16 -21.47 13.39
C MET A 873 -7.32 -21.70 14.38
N HIS A 874 -7.10 -22.49 15.43
CA HIS A 874 -8.11 -22.71 16.47
C HIS A 874 -8.54 -21.38 17.12
N ALA A 875 -7.59 -20.46 17.36
CA ALA A 875 -7.87 -19.13 17.90
C ALA A 875 -8.72 -18.26 16.96
N ALA A 876 -8.51 -18.32 15.64
CA ALA A 876 -9.36 -17.65 14.66
C ALA A 876 -10.78 -18.25 14.58
N PHE A 877 -10.90 -19.58 14.65
CA PHE A 877 -12.20 -20.26 14.72
C PHE A 877 -12.93 -19.99 16.05
N GLN A 878 -12.23 -19.93 17.19
CA GLN A 878 -12.78 -19.49 18.48
C GLN A 878 -13.35 -18.07 18.39
N LEU A 879 -12.58 -17.13 17.82
CA LEU A 879 -13.05 -15.75 17.67
C LEU A 879 -14.30 -15.67 16.77
N LEU A 880 -14.33 -16.40 15.65
CA LEU A 880 -15.51 -16.46 14.79
C LEU A 880 -16.73 -17.04 15.54
N HIS A 881 -16.58 -18.17 16.23
CA HIS A 881 -17.66 -18.75 17.05
C HIS A 881 -18.17 -17.75 18.11
N MET A 882 -17.26 -17.07 18.79
CA MET A 882 -17.57 -16.08 19.83
C MET A 882 -18.27 -14.83 19.28
N VAL A 883 -18.00 -14.40 18.04
CA VAL A 883 -18.77 -13.31 17.39
C VAL A 883 -20.18 -13.78 17.00
N LEU A 884 -20.32 -15.02 16.53
CA LEU A 884 -21.60 -15.60 16.10
C LEU A 884 -22.56 -15.86 17.28
N GLU A 885 -22.10 -16.55 18.33
CA GLU A 885 -22.92 -16.91 19.50
C GLU A 885 -22.97 -15.81 20.58
N HIS A 886 -21.89 -15.03 20.73
CA HIS A 886 -21.62 -14.24 21.94
C HIS A 886 -21.18 -12.79 21.66
N SER A 887 -21.57 -12.21 20.52
CA SER A 887 -21.33 -10.80 20.22
C SER A 887 -22.01 -9.86 21.23
N VAL A 888 -21.21 -8.99 21.85
CA VAL A 888 -21.71 -7.91 22.72
C VAL A 888 -21.93 -6.66 21.88
N TRP A 889 -23.06 -5.98 22.10
CA TRP A 889 -23.46 -4.78 21.37
C TRP A 889 -23.53 -3.60 22.33
N LEU A 890 -22.65 -2.62 22.16
CA LEU A 890 -22.45 -1.50 23.09
C LEU A 890 -23.03 -0.20 22.53
N GLU A 891 -23.64 0.62 23.39
CA GLU A 891 -24.25 1.89 23.00
C GLU A 891 -23.17 2.92 22.56
N ASP A 892 -22.02 2.98 23.23
CA ASP A 892 -20.87 3.81 22.80
C ASP A 892 -20.35 3.43 21.40
N ALA A 893 -20.37 2.14 21.06
CA ALA A 893 -19.93 1.67 19.75
C ALA A 893 -20.91 2.06 18.63
N PHE A 894 -22.21 2.04 18.94
CA PHE A 894 -23.26 2.53 18.04
C PHE A 894 -23.15 4.04 17.84
N ASP A 895 -22.86 4.81 18.88
CA ASP A 895 -22.70 6.26 18.78
C ASP A 895 -21.44 6.66 17.99
N ARG A 896 -20.30 5.99 18.19
CA ARG A 896 -19.12 6.16 17.32
C ARG A 896 -19.45 5.86 15.86
N ALA A 897 -20.09 4.72 15.59
CA ALA A 897 -20.46 4.34 14.23
C ALA A 897 -21.43 5.35 13.59
N ARG A 898 -22.39 5.87 14.36
CA ARG A 898 -23.37 6.88 13.94
C ARG A 898 -22.72 8.22 13.63
N GLN A 899 -21.78 8.66 14.47
CA GLN A 899 -20.98 9.88 14.24
C GLN A 899 -20.10 9.76 12.99
N LEU A 900 -19.49 8.59 12.75
CA LEU A 900 -18.68 8.31 11.57
C LEU A 900 -19.48 8.51 10.27
N TYR A 901 -20.66 7.88 10.14
CA TYR A 901 -21.50 8.04 8.94
C TYR A 901 -22.11 9.45 8.82
N LEU A 902 -22.44 10.12 9.93
CA LEU A 902 -22.80 11.55 9.89
C LEU A 902 -21.64 12.40 9.34
N SER A 903 -20.40 12.11 9.72
CA SER A 903 -19.22 12.76 9.18
C SER A 903 -19.03 12.42 7.69
N TYR A 904 -19.18 11.17 7.27
CA TYR A 904 -19.09 10.77 5.86
C TYR A 904 -20.14 11.46 4.99
N TYR A 905 -21.40 11.54 5.44
CA TYR A 905 -22.43 12.33 4.75
C TYR A 905 -22.05 13.82 4.66
N ARG A 906 -21.54 14.40 5.76
CA ARG A 906 -20.96 15.77 5.82
C ARG A 906 -19.65 15.93 5.00
N SER A 907 -19.12 14.87 4.37
CA SER A 907 -17.94 14.91 3.47
C SER A 907 -18.32 15.12 2.00
N ILE A 908 -19.47 14.58 1.59
CA ILE A 908 -19.91 14.47 0.19
C ILE A 908 -19.82 15.80 -0.57
N PRO A 909 -20.34 16.95 -0.09
CA PRO A 909 -20.28 18.20 -0.86
C PRO A 909 -18.90 18.85 -0.94
N LYS A 910 -17.89 18.41 -0.17
CA LYS A 910 -16.53 18.97 -0.19
C LYS A 910 -15.57 18.28 -1.17
N SER A 911 -15.90 17.09 -1.68
CA SER A 911 -15.18 16.46 -2.79
C SER A 911 -16.06 16.49 -4.05
N LEU A 912 -15.54 17.04 -5.16
CA LEU A 912 -16.27 17.09 -6.43
C LEU A 912 -16.62 15.68 -6.93
N GLU A 913 -15.69 14.74 -6.78
CA GLU A 913 -15.87 13.33 -7.13
C GLU A 913 -16.97 12.68 -6.28
N ARG A 914 -16.87 12.73 -4.94
CA ARG A 914 -17.88 12.15 -4.05
C ARG A 914 -19.25 12.80 -4.24
N SER A 915 -19.31 14.12 -4.42
CA SER A 915 -20.53 14.87 -4.71
C SER A 915 -21.19 14.39 -6.00
N THR A 916 -20.38 14.16 -7.05
CA THR A 916 -20.86 13.69 -8.36
C THR A 916 -21.32 12.23 -8.27
N ALA A 917 -20.51 11.35 -7.71
CA ALA A 917 -20.82 9.92 -7.54
C ALA A 917 -22.10 9.71 -6.72
N HIS A 918 -22.28 10.42 -5.59
CA HIS A 918 -23.47 10.31 -4.75
C HIS A 918 -24.75 10.77 -5.48
N LYS A 919 -24.70 11.94 -6.17
CA LYS A 919 -25.83 12.45 -6.97
C LYS A 919 -26.16 11.52 -8.14
N LEU A 920 -25.14 10.98 -8.79
CA LEU A 920 -25.26 10.07 -9.93
C LEU A 920 -25.89 8.73 -9.49
N MET A 921 -25.42 8.16 -8.38
CA MET A 921 -25.97 6.91 -7.82
C MET A 921 -27.44 7.08 -7.39
N LEU A 922 -27.78 8.16 -6.68
CA LEU A 922 -29.17 8.51 -6.36
C LEU A 922 -30.05 8.60 -7.61
N ALA A 923 -29.56 9.19 -8.70
CA ALA A 923 -30.32 9.33 -9.93
C ALA A 923 -30.47 8.01 -10.71
N MET A 924 -29.45 7.15 -10.69
CA MET A 924 -29.46 5.82 -11.31
C MET A 924 -30.39 4.85 -10.56
N MET A 925 -30.35 4.88 -9.22
CA MET A 925 -31.18 4.06 -8.32
C MET A 925 -32.57 4.66 -8.03
N ASN A 926 -33.03 5.59 -8.87
CA ASN A 926 -34.37 6.22 -8.78
C ASN A 926 -34.71 6.81 -7.39
N GLY A 927 -33.70 7.29 -6.65
CA GLY A 927 -33.84 7.85 -5.30
C GLY A 927 -33.76 6.84 -4.15
N ASP A 928 -33.39 5.58 -4.39
CA ASP A 928 -33.22 4.61 -3.31
C ASP A 928 -31.94 4.88 -2.48
N GLU A 929 -32.14 5.17 -1.20
CA GLU A 929 -31.09 5.52 -0.23
C GLU A 929 -30.30 4.30 0.26
N ARG A 930 -30.75 3.06 -0.01
CA ARG A 930 -30.03 1.82 0.35
C ARG A 930 -28.66 1.69 -0.33
N PHE A 931 -28.44 2.39 -1.45
CA PHE A 931 -27.25 2.28 -2.30
C PHE A 931 -26.33 3.51 -2.21
N VAL A 932 -26.49 4.33 -1.18
CA VAL A 932 -25.63 5.50 -0.89
C VAL A 932 -25.35 5.64 0.61
N GLU A 933 -24.52 6.60 0.99
CA GLU A 933 -24.27 6.98 2.38
C GLU A 933 -25.59 7.31 3.12
N PRO A 934 -25.85 6.72 4.31
CA PRO A 934 -27.07 6.97 5.08
C PRO A 934 -27.29 8.45 5.39
N THR A 935 -28.53 8.94 5.21
CA THR A 935 -28.83 10.35 5.49
C THR A 935 -28.87 10.63 7.00
N PRO A 936 -28.66 11.88 7.45
CA PRO A 936 -28.80 12.24 8.86
C PRO A 936 -30.19 11.92 9.44
N LYS A 937 -31.24 11.92 8.63
CA LYS A 937 -32.60 11.52 9.06
C LYS A 937 -32.68 10.01 9.29
N SER A 938 -32.13 9.22 8.36
CA SER A 938 -32.04 7.76 8.49
C SER A 938 -31.27 7.38 9.75
N LEU A 939 -30.09 7.98 9.96
CA LEU A 939 -29.22 7.76 11.13
C LEU A 939 -29.84 8.22 12.47
N GLN A 940 -30.80 9.15 12.46
CA GLN A 940 -31.56 9.57 13.65
C GLN A 940 -32.71 8.62 14.00
N ASN A 941 -33.29 7.92 13.03
CA ASN A 941 -34.36 6.95 13.26
C ASN A 941 -33.85 5.58 13.75
N LEU A 942 -32.57 5.27 13.54
CA LEU A 942 -31.96 4.00 13.94
C LEU A 942 -31.66 3.95 15.45
N THR A 943 -31.74 2.74 16.00
CA THR A 943 -31.44 2.41 17.40
C THR A 943 -30.46 1.24 17.47
N LEU A 944 -29.76 1.08 18.61
CA LEU A 944 -28.88 -0.07 18.85
C LEU A 944 -29.60 -1.41 18.59
N LYS A 945 -30.87 -1.52 18.99
CA LYS A 945 -31.68 -2.71 18.72
C LYS A 945 -31.97 -2.89 17.23
N SER A 946 -32.45 -1.86 16.53
CA SER A 946 -32.83 -2.01 15.11
C SER A 946 -31.63 -2.35 14.23
N VAL A 947 -30.42 -1.85 14.53
CA VAL A 947 -29.21 -2.24 13.79
C VAL A 947 -28.70 -3.63 14.16
N LYS A 948 -28.80 -4.03 15.44
CA LYS A 948 -28.52 -5.41 15.85
C LYS A 948 -29.44 -6.41 15.14
N ASP A 949 -30.74 -6.13 15.15
CA ASP A 949 -31.74 -6.99 14.53
C ASP A 949 -31.53 -7.04 13.00
N ALA A 950 -31.26 -5.90 12.33
CA ALA A 950 -31.01 -5.85 10.89
C ALA A 950 -29.77 -6.64 10.43
N VAL A 951 -28.75 -6.76 11.29
CA VAL A 951 -27.55 -7.57 11.03
C VAL A 951 -27.76 -9.02 11.43
N MET A 952 -28.07 -9.30 12.70
CA MET A 952 -28.12 -10.66 13.23
C MET A 952 -29.23 -11.53 12.60
N ASN A 953 -30.32 -10.95 12.11
CA ASN A 953 -31.34 -11.70 11.37
C ASN A 953 -30.82 -12.26 10.02
N GLN A 954 -29.69 -11.78 9.49
CA GLN A 954 -29.08 -12.36 8.28
C GLN A 954 -28.19 -13.57 8.58
N PHE A 955 -27.68 -13.72 9.82
CA PHE A 955 -26.77 -14.78 10.25
C PHE A 955 -27.51 -16.11 10.53
N ILE A 956 -28.18 -16.63 9.50
CA ILE A 956 -28.92 -17.89 9.48
C ILE A 956 -28.05 -18.95 8.80
N GLY A 957 -28.01 -20.18 9.32
CA GLY A 957 -27.11 -21.25 8.86
C GLY A 957 -27.15 -21.50 7.34
N ASP A 958 -28.34 -21.51 6.74
CA ASP A 958 -28.52 -21.72 5.29
C ASP A 958 -28.30 -20.45 4.43
N ASN A 959 -28.00 -19.30 5.05
CA ASN A 959 -27.69 -18.00 4.41
C ASN A 959 -26.22 -17.58 4.61
N MET A 960 -25.41 -18.45 5.24
CA MET A 960 -23.99 -18.24 5.51
C MET A 960 -23.14 -19.24 4.70
N GLU A 961 -22.06 -18.78 4.08
CA GLU A 961 -21.03 -19.64 3.48
C GLU A 961 -19.66 -19.36 4.10
N VAL A 962 -18.91 -20.41 4.44
CA VAL A 962 -17.53 -20.27 4.93
C VAL A 962 -16.55 -20.88 3.93
N SER A 963 -15.66 -20.06 3.39
CA SER A 963 -14.61 -20.44 2.43
C SER A 963 -13.21 -20.33 3.09
N ILE A 964 -12.43 -21.42 3.09
CA ILE A 964 -11.14 -21.52 3.82
C ILE A 964 -10.00 -22.01 2.91
N VAL A 965 -8.82 -21.38 2.97
CA VAL A 965 -7.63 -21.78 2.21
C VAL A 965 -6.38 -21.72 3.08
N GLY A 966 -5.52 -22.74 3.07
CA GLY A 966 -4.27 -22.76 3.85
C GLY A 966 -3.49 -24.08 3.81
N ASP A 967 -2.36 -24.14 4.52
CA ASP A 967 -1.38 -25.24 4.51
C ASP A 967 -1.62 -26.26 5.66
N PHE A 968 -2.88 -26.67 5.84
CA PHE A 968 -3.35 -27.59 6.91
C PHE A 968 -3.63 -29.01 6.40
N SER A 969 -3.70 -30.00 7.31
CA SER A 969 -4.23 -31.33 6.98
C SER A 969 -5.76 -31.33 6.84
N GLU A 970 -6.33 -32.38 6.23
CA GLU A 970 -7.79 -32.52 6.09
C GLU A 970 -8.44 -32.81 7.46
N GLU A 971 -7.76 -33.60 8.27
CA GLU A 971 -8.18 -34.04 9.59
C GLU A 971 -8.24 -32.88 10.60
N GLU A 972 -7.23 -32.00 10.60
CA GLU A 972 -7.22 -30.78 11.43
C GLU A 972 -8.36 -29.83 11.08
N ILE A 973 -8.54 -29.53 9.79
CA ILE A 973 -9.53 -28.55 9.36
C ILE A 973 -10.96 -29.08 9.53
N GLU A 974 -11.22 -30.36 9.24
CA GLU A 974 -12.55 -30.93 9.45
C GLU A 974 -12.90 -31.10 10.93
N SER A 975 -11.92 -31.30 11.83
CA SER A 975 -12.20 -31.16 13.26
C SER A 975 -12.53 -29.71 13.60
N CYS A 976 -11.70 -28.73 13.25
CA CYS A 976 -11.97 -27.30 13.55
C CYS A 976 -13.35 -26.83 13.05
N ILE A 977 -13.75 -27.26 11.85
CA ILE A 977 -15.07 -26.99 11.27
C ILE A 977 -16.19 -27.60 12.15
N LEU A 978 -16.07 -28.86 12.58
CA LEU A 978 -17.07 -29.51 13.44
C LEU A 978 -17.08 -28.95 14.88
N ASP A 979 -15.90 -28.64 15.41
CA ASP A 979 -15.68 -28.07 16.75
C ASP A 979 -16.34 -26.70 16.89
N TYR A 980 -16.02 -25.76 15.98
CA TYR A 980 -16.40 -24.35 16.14
C TYR A 980 -17.53 -23.90 15.23
N LEU A 981 -17.58 -24.30 13.95
CA LEU A 981 -18.68 -23.90 13.05
C LEU A 981 -19.91 -24.80 13.20
N GLY A 982 -19.71 -26.10 13.42
CA GLY A 982 -20.79 -27.07 13.62
C GLY A 982 -21.56 -26.90 14.93
N THR A 983 -20.97 -26.25 15.93
CA THR A 983 -21.59 -25.98 17.24
C THR A 983 -22.39 -24.68 17.30
N VAL A 984 -22.24 -23.78 16.31
CA VAL A 984 -23.08 -22.57 16.16
C VAL A 984 -24.55 -22.97 16.01
N ARG A 985 -25.46 -22.24 16.67
CA ARG A 985 -26.90 -22.49 16.58
C ARG A 985 -27.40 -22.39 15.14
N ALA A 986 -28.04 -23.48 14.69
CA ALA A 986 -29.01 -23.38 13.60
C ALA A 986 -30.17 -22.50 14.07
N SER A 987 -30.19 -21.23 13.66
CA SER A 987 -31.34 -20.34 13.84
C SER A 987 -32.46 -20.75 12.89
N ARG A 988 -33.16 -21.84 13.23
CA ARG A 988 -34.35 -22.31 12.51
C ARG A 988 -35.60 -21.61 13.04
N ASP A 989 -36.57 -21.50 12.14
CA ASP A 989 -37.94 -21.05 12.33
C ASP A 989 -38.14 -19.57 12.70
N ALA A 990 -38.22 -18.75 11.66
CA ALA A 990 -39.54 -18.25 11.29
C ALA A 990 -39.69 -18.21 9.77
N GLU A 991 -40.87 -18.56 9.25
CA GLU A 991 -41.29 -18.23 7.89
C GLU A 991 -41.50 -16.71 7.77
N ARG A 992 -40.40 -15.97 7.67
CA ARG A 992 -40.42 -14.59 7.20
C ARG A 992 -40.04 -14.58 5.73
N GLU A 993 -41.05 -14.51 4.88
CA GLU A 993 -40.89 -13.91 3.55
C GLU A 993 -40.30 -12.52 3.73
N HIS A 994 -38.97 -12.41 3.62
CA HIS A 994 -38.31 -11.12 3.58
C HIS A 994 -38.70 -10.49 2.25
N GLY A 995 -39.60 -9.50 2.31
CA GLY A 995 -40.18 -8.85 1.14
C GLY A 995 -39.11 -8.14 0.32
N PHE A 996 -38.45 -8.89 -0.56
CA PHE A 996 -37.36 -8.43 -1.39
C PHE A 996 -37.87 -7.32 -2.31
N SER A 997 -37.54 -6.07 -1.96
CA SER A 997 -37.92 -4.89 -2.73
C SER A 997 -36.90 -4.72 -3.88
N PRO A 998 -37.27 -5.09 -5.12
CA PRO A 998 -36.31 -5.24 -6.20
C PRO A 998 -35.68 -3.90 -6.57
N ILE A 999 -34.41 -3.92 -6.99
CA ILE A 999 -33.65 -2.72 -7.32
C ILE A 999 -34.24 -2.07 -8.59
N LEU A 1000 -34.83 -0.88 -8.44
CA LEU A 1000 -35.50 -0.14 -9.52
C LEU A 1000 -34.55 0.87 -10.17
N PHE A 1001 -33.73 0.39 -11.10
CA PHE A 1001 -32.91 1.24 -11.98
C PHE A 1001 -33.78 2.16 -12.85
N ARG A 1002 -33.40 3.44 -12.92
CA ARG A 1002 -34.10 4.44 -13.74
C ARG A 1002 -33.85 4.18 -15.25
N PRO A 1003 -34.89 4.02 -16.09
CA PRO A 1003 -34.73 3.59 -17.49
C PRO A 1003 -34.13 4.65 -18.43
N SER A 1004 -34.11 5.93 -18.04
CA SER A 1004 -33.34 6.97 -18.75
C SER A 1004 -32.86 8.08 -17.80
N PRO A 1005 -31.55 8.36 -17.72
CA PRO A 1005 -30.98 9.50 -17.01
C PRO A 1005 -30.89 10.74 -17.93
N SER A 1006 -31.99 11.07 -18.61
CA SER A 1006 -32.09 12.33 -19.36
C SER A 1006 -32.04 13.53 -18.41
N ASP A 1007 -31.19 14.50 -18.75
CA ASP A 1007 -31.09 15.84 -18.17
C ASP A 1007 -30.77 15.94 -16.66
N LEU A 1008 -29.49 15.75 -16.33
CA LEU A 1008 -28.89 16.08 -15.03
C LEU A 1008 -27.78 17.16 -15.20
N GLN A 1009 -28.18 18.37 -15.60
CA GLN A 1009 -27.27 19.52 -15.60
C GLN A 1009 -27.14 20.08 -14.18
N PHE A 1010 -25.91 20.11 -13.66
CA PHE A 1010 -25.57 20.74 -12.39
C PHE A 1010 -24.38 21.69 -12.55
N GLN A 1011 -24.46 22.85 -11.90
CA GLN A 1011 -23.50 23.94 -12.04
C GLN A 1011 -22.90 24.27 -10.66
N GLN A 1012 -21.58 24.23 -10.50
CA GLN A 1012 -20.92 24.58 -9.24
C GLN A 1012 -19.49 25.11 -9.45
N ALA A 1013 -18.93 25.76 -8.41
CA ALA A 1013 -17.99 26.88 -8.54
C ALA A 1013 -16.49 26.51 -8.66
N LEU A 1014 -16.14 25.61 -9.59
CA LEU A 1014 -14.75 25.35 -10.00
C LEU A 1014 -14.63 25.48 -11.53
N HIS A 1015 -13.44 25.82 -12.04
CA HIS A 1015 -13.17 26.03 -13.48
C HIS A 1015 -13.11 24.71 -14.29
N GLN A 1016 -13.80 23.66 -13.84
CA GLN A 1016 -13.70 22.30 -14.36
C GLN A 1016 -15.11 21.71 -14.56
N ILE A 1017 -15.39 21.27 -15.78
CA ILE A 1017 -16.63 20.55 -16.12
C ILE A 1017 -16.29 19.06 -16.18
N VAL A 1018 -16.95 18.26 -15.33
CA VAL A 1018 -16.82 16.80 -15.34
C VAL A 1018 -18.11 16.20 -15.89
N GLY A 1019 -18.04 15.57 -17.06
CA GLY A 1019 -19.15 14.84 -17.66
C GLY A 1019 -19.04 13.34 -17.38
N VAL A 1020 -20.09 12.74 -16.83
CA VAL A 1020 -20.18 11.28 -16.61
C VAL A 1020 -21.43 10.75 -17.31
N LEU A 1021 -21.26 9.77 -18.20
CA LEU A 1021 -22.34 9.15 -18.97
C LEU A 1021 -22.46 7.66 -18.59
N PRO A 1022 -23.35 7.27 -17.66
CA PRO A 1022 -23.63 5.87 -17.41
C PRO A 1022 -24.44 5.27 -18.57
N LEU A 1023 -23.99 4.12 -19.08
CA LEU A 1023 -24.74 3.29 -20.01
C LEU A 1023 -25.03 1.95 -19.33
N MET A 1024 -26.30 1.53 -19.35
CA MET A 1024 -26.75 0.23 -18.83
C MET A 1024 -27.51 -0.52 -19.93
N GLU A 1025 -27.19 -1.79 -20.11
CA GLU A 1025 -27.87 -2.69 -21.04
C GLU A 1025 -28.20 -4.00 -20.33
N LYS A 1026 -29.46 -4.46 -20.43
CA LYS A 1026 -29.86 -5.75 -19.86
C LYS A 1026 -29.57 -6.86 -20.87
N THR A 1027 -28.68 -7.78 -20.52
CA THR A 1027 -28.26 -8.90 -21.38
C THR A 1027 -28.47 -10.25 -20.71
N TYR A 1028 -28.75 -11.29 -21.50
CA TYR A 1028 -29.13 -12.64 -21.03
C TYR A 1028 -28.00 -13.69 -21.22
N TRP A 1029 -26.74 -13.27 -21.11
CA TRP A 1029 -25.58 -14.16 -21.17
C TRP A 1029 -25.18 -14.66 -19.77
N SER A 1030 -24.47 -15.78 -19.68
CA SER A 1030 -23.88 -16.22 -18.42
C SER A 1030 -22.82 -15.22 -17.94
N GLN A 1031 -22.83 -14.92 -16.63
CA GLN A 1031 -21.98 -13.89 -16.03
C GLN A 1031 -20.50 -14.07 -16.37
N LEU A 1032 -20.00 -15.31 -16.35
CA LEU A 1032 -18.59 -15.63 -16.60
C LEU A 1032 -18.13 -15.26 -18.02
N VAL A 1033 -18.96 -15.57 -19.03
CA VAL A 1033 -18.67 -15.26 -20.45
C VAL A 1033 -18.76 -13.75 -20.69
N MET A 1034 -19.76 -13.09 -20.10
CA MET A 1034 -19.89 -11.63 -20.18
C MET A 1034 -18.70 -10.92 -19.50
N PHE A 1035 -18.25 -11.39 -18.33
CA PHE A 1035 -17.10 -10.84 -17.62
C PHE A 1035 -15.81 -10.95 -18.46
N GLN A 1036 -15.55 -12.12 -19.05
CA GLN A 1036 -14.41 -12.31 -19.97
C GLN A 1036 -14.48 -11.37 -21.18
N LEU A 1037 -15.66 -11.27 -21.82
CA LEU A 1037 -15.86 -10.37 -22.96
C LEU A 1037 -15.66 -8.89 -22.58
N LEU A 1038 -16.18 -8.45 -21.44
CA LEU A 1038 -16.00 -7.08 -20.93
C LEU A 1038 -14.54 -6.80 -20.56
N MET A 1039 -13.84 -7.74 -19.91
CA MET A 1039 -12.41 -7.58 -19.58
C MET A 1039 -11.51 -7.50 -20.81
N MET A 1040 -11.90 -8.12 -21.94
CA MET A 1040 -11.21 -7.94 -23.22
C MET A 1040 -11.63 -6.65 -23.95
N HIS A 1041 -12.91 -6.27 -23.91
CA HIS A 1041 -13.40 -5.09 -24.62
C HIS A 1041 -13.05 -3.77 -23.93
N ASN A 1042 -13.09 -3.69 -22.60
CA ASN A 1042 -12.90 -2.44 -21.87
C ASN A 1042 -11.52 -1.79 -22.13
N PRO A 1043 -10.37 -2.51 -22.17
CA PRO A 1043 -9.10 -1.93 -22.58
C PRO A 1043 -9.11 -1.37 -24.02
N ILE A 1044 -9.70 -2.10 -24.96
CA ILE A 1044 -9.80 -1.70 -26.38
C ILE A 1044 -10.75 -0.50 -26.54
N LEU A 1045 -11.83 -0.46 -25.78
CA LEU A 1045 -12.82 0.62 -25.78
C LEU A 1045 -12.25 1.87 -25.11
N ARG A 1046 -11.53 1.72 -23.99
CA ARG A 1046 -10.74 2.79 -23.35
C ARG A 1046 -9.73 3.36 -24.33
N GLU A 1047 -8.96 2.53 -25.03
CA GLU A 1047 -7.96 3.02 -26.00
C GLU A 1047 -8.63 3.75 -27.18
N LYS A 1048 -9.71 3.19 -27.75
CA LYS A 1048 -10.45 3.83 -28.86
C LYS A 1048 -11.13 5.13 -28.46
N MET A 1049 -11.73 5.20 -27.26
CA MET A 1049 -12.28 6.44 -26.72
C MET A 1049 -11.17 7.45 -26.40
N PHE A 1050 -10.07 7.03 -25.78
CA PHE A 1050 -8.93 7.89 -25.50
C PHE A 1050 -8.33 8.49 -26.77
N ARG A 1051 -8.10 7.67 -27.81
CA ARG A 1051 -7.65 8.14 -29.14
C ARG A 1051 -8.65 9.14 -29.71
N ARG A 1052 -9.94 8.79 -29.87
CA ARG A 1052 -10.96 9.70 -30.41
C ARG A 1052 -11.11 10.99 -29.62
N ILE A 1053 -11.26 10.93 -28.31
CA ILE A 1053 -11.47 12.11 -27.48
C ILE A 1053 -10.24 13.04 -27.56
N CYS A 1054 -9.02 12.49 -27.63
CA CYS A 1054 -7.82 13.30 -27.87
C CYS A 1054 -7.75 13.86 -29.30
N GLU A 1055 -8.00 13.04 -30.33
CA GLU A 1055 -7.88 13.37 -31.76
C GLU A 1055 -8.98 14.33 -32.25
N GLU A 1056 -10.22 14.14 -31.81
CA GLU A 1056 -11.37 15.00 -32.13
C GLU A 1056 -11.30 16.33 -31.37
N SER A 1057 -10.75 16.34 -30.13
CA SER A 1057 -10.38 17.60 -29.45
C SER A 1057 -9.27 18.37 -30.19
N PHE A 1058 -8.33 17.67 -30.84
CA PHE A 1058 -7.36 18.30 -31.74
C PHE A 1058 -8.04 18.91 -32.99
N ALA A 1059 -9.05 18.25 -33.56
CA ALA A 1059 -9.77 18.72 -34.74
C ALA A 1059 -10.70 19.93 -34.45
N ALA A 1060 -11.45 19.91 -33.35
CA ALA A 1060 -12.37 20.99 -32.99
C ALA A 1060 -11.64 22.33 -32.73
N ILE A 1061 -10.47 22.27 -32.11
CA ILE A 1061 -9.59 23.45 -31.92
C ILE A 1061 -9.08 23.96 -33.27
N HIS A 1062 -8.72 23.06 -34.19
CA HIS A 1062 -8.22 23.45 -35.52
C HIS A 1062 -9.30 24.08 -36.42
N PHE A 1063 -10.58 23.76 -36.21
CA PHE A 1063 -11.73 24.40 -36.88
C PHE A 1063 -12.24 25.67 -36.17
N SER A 1064 -11.66 26.05 -35.03
CA SER A 1064 -11.96 27.29 -34.30
C SER A 1064 -10.85 28.34 -34.43
N LEU A 1065 -9.84 28.08 -35.27
CA LEU A 1065 -8.66 28.90 -35.52
C LEU A 1065 -8.40 29.12 -37.03
N VAL A 1066 -9.42 28.88 -37.86
CA VAL A 1066 -9.49 29.13 -39.31
C VAL A 1066 -10.80 29.84 -39.61
#